data_AF-A0A7W0J3V3-F1
#
_entry.id   AF-A0A7W0J3V3-F1
#
_cell.length_a   1.000
_cell.length_b   1.000
_cell.length_c   1.000
_cell.angle_alpha   90.00
_cell.angle_beta   90.00
_cell.angle_gamma   90.00
#
_symmetry.space_group_name_H-M   'P 1'
#
loop_
_entity.id
_entity.type
_entity.pdbx_description
1 polymer ?
#
loop_
_entity_poly.entity_id
_entity_poly.type
_entity_poly.pdbx_seq_one_letter_code
_entity_poly.pdbx_strand_id
1 'polypeptide(L)'
;MKKILFKCRKLACAIFLAALPISNIYAGEAIYDFSGGSSDTNKVGYWVDSNWLSISNPDIAGQAAFPASAYSLVNSSDASHYVSTATALHAMHHFKFIIGEDTNTIDGISVEWVGKGNDFNSGNQYCKLGIWNYQTKARDIFDSDTGVVAEVTLSSTISLGYLQYIDTTTSRLDLIIVGGKYSNPNVGEIWTNYVKVVISTQAPADTTPPYIADNQTGDDVVRNSAGTTYNVDFADAGTGLDTIQYKVMSGPSQTGNLIIDWTNIALPGGAANYTTDWTVNFNSLYSSPGTNYVSVRAWDVAGTTGTMNDVFYILKDITPPAAISNLTALVGSNAGEIQLKWTAPGDDGTMGGSASQYDVKYATKYIGTADYNASWTHTYVQSWTPAAPGSQEPPILAGFNEGVTYWFAIKAKDDANNWSSWTSSGTVPSVNYNNSNWAQVVQGGIWKSIQGGNWGVGATWDKGTVPNSLSVVQISHTVTFNMFEAMCSSVSVMNFGTLKFDGAVSSRTLTVAGNLEIMNGGQFLMPPNTGYISTLKIKCVSAGEHGIIVNNGGKFDVQGNIDTTPSTRNCLIASENSSYKTYIRNYSQTEANFNMHYVEVSSVGVAVAGKYGITFDGAGTRGKINYSSIHNGYYGIYLWNSSNNTISNNSCYSNVNYGILLFNSFNNTITNNICYSNTSGGIYLNSSANNTISGNSCYSNSSAGIYLNTNSNGNVIANNDCYLNSSVGIYINNTSNNNIVSNNESYSNAYGVYSQASINNTVVNCALGKSGNNTSGDIGYDSTAVSKLTLKGCNLYSTTKVDAAGMDTAGSYLISYNQDTLQGSVQVWGDYHVGQGQALPLQKFNYGELLYVSTATLPNSTLKGTGSISYPTTEDGKTLTELWEVRCINAAATSEFSVKRGTGTVLYDDTPGTVTEGFEHISNNRGVKFTVQTGDYQLDDVFYFVSISSSGDQNIQKKIEFNDSPIGTKLTVDTAGTIQMIGTPANPTISTSAVAGTYYGFITSGAINASNYKFSNLNSEGLRLQYAGTTVVDLSSGTFDNIQDSAGDSSYIRASALASAATFTTAYLTIRRVRRIIMLRRTDRE
;
A
#
# COMPACT_ATOMS: atom_id res chain seq x y z
N MET A 1 23.61 -9.55 -35.16
CA MET A 1 23.26 -10.32 -36.38
C MET A 1 21.75 -10.46 -36.46
N LYS A 2 21.20 -10.42 -37.68
CA LYS A 2 19.93 -11.00 -38.20
C LYS A 2 18.77 -11.20 -37.20
N LYS A 3 17.64 -10.49 -37.36
CA LYS A 3 16.58 -10.66 -38.39
C LYS A 3 15.86 -12.02 -38.24
N ILE A 4 14.53 -12.14 -38.31
CA ILE A 4 13.46 -11.18 -38.63
C ILE A 4 12.10 -11.71 -38.10
N LEU A 5 11.11 -10.84 -37.90
CA LEU A 5 9.71 -11.24 -37.63
C LEU A 5 9.10 -11.99 -38.83
N PHE A 6 8.29 -13.02 -38.57
CA PHE A 6 7.17 -13.36 -39.43
C PHE A 6 5.93 -13.73 -38.58
N LYS A 7 4.82 -13.03 -38.80
CA LYS A 7 3.47 -13.55 -38.51
C LYS A 7 3.20 -14.67 -39.55
N CYS A 8 2.40 -15.71 -39.32
CA CYS A 8 1.11 -15.70 -38.63
C CYS A 8 0.57 -17.13 -38.36
N ARG A 9 -0.44 -17.20 -37.48
CA ARG A 9 -1.48 -18.25 -37.31
C ARG A 9 -1.22 -19.53 -36.47
N LYS A 10 -2.16 -19.67 -35.51
CA LYS A 10 -2.82 -20.85 -34.91
C LYS A 10 -2.27 -21.48 -33.62
N LEU A 11 -3.20 -21.54 -32.65
CA LEU A 11 -3.28 -22.28 -31.39
C LEU A 11 -2.20 -21.97 -30.32
N ALA A 12 -2.67 -21.51 -29.16
CA ALA A 12 -1.92 -21.52 -27.91
C ALA A 12 -2.87 -21.79 -26.74
N CYS A 13 -2.58 -22.83 -25.95
CA CYS A 13 -3.06 -23.00 -24.58
C CYS A 13 -1.84 -22.87 -23.63
N ALA A 14 -2.08 -22.37 -22.42
CA ALA A 14 -1.04 -21.82 -21.56
C ALA A 14 -0.31 -22.86 -20.70
N ILE A 15 0.95 -22.58 -20.37
CA ILE A 15 1.76 -23.28 -19.36
C ILE A 15 2.52 -22.26 -18.48
N PHE A 16 2.27 -22.38 -17.17
CA PHE A 16 3.08 -22.04 -15.98
C PHE A 16 3.71 -20.65 -15.68
N LEU A 17 3.71 -20.41 -14.37
CA LEU A 17 4.29 -19.36 -13.54
C LEU A 17 5.72 -18.91 -13.91
N ALA A 18 6.01 -17.62 -13.75
CA ALA A 18 6.64 -17.09 -12.52
C ALA A 18 6.77 -15.55 -12.58
N ALA A 19 6.43 -14.85 -11.50
CA ALA A 19 6.58 -13.39 -11.41
C ALA A 19 6.88 -12.95 -9.97
N LEU A 20 7.87 -12.05 -9.83
CA LEU A 20 8.17 -11.07 -8.77
C LEU A 20 9.52 -10.41 -9.17
N PRO A 21 9.91 -9.21 -8.71
CA PRO A 21 9.23 -8.33 -7.74
C PRO A 21 9.18 -6.80 -8.05
N ILE A 22 8.35 -6.08 -7.28
CA ILE A 22 8.60 -4.74 -6.66
C ILE A 22 8.70 -3.45 -7.53
N SER A 23 7.66 -2.59 -7.40
CA SER A 23 7.66 -1.14 -7.06
C SER A 23 8.38 -0.10 -7.98
N ASN A 24 8.11 1.22 -7.95
CA ASN A 24 7.03 2.03 -7.35
C ASN A 24 6.94 3.39 -8.08
N ILE A 25 5.85 4.13 -7.90
CA ILE A 25 5.61 5.49 -8.45
C ILE A 25 6.07 6.58 -7.47
N TYR A 26 6.62 7.71 -7.95
CA TYR A 26 6.47 9.11 -7.48
C TYR A 26 7.35 10.02 -8.39
N ALA A 27 7.03 11.26 -8.82
CA ALA A 27 5.76 11.98 -9.08
C ALA A 27 6.05 13.33 -9.81
N GLY A 28 5.01 13.98 -10.39
CA GLY A 28 5.03 15.37 -10.91
C GLY A 28 5.56 15.53 -12.36
N GLU A 29 5.11 16.48 -13.20
CA GLU A 29 4.02 17.49 -13.20
C GLU A 29 3.61 17.83 -14.66
N ALA A 30 2.51 18.61 -14.87
CA ALA A 30 2.05 19.26 -16.13
C ALA A 30 1.69 18.35 -17.35
N ILE A 31 0.52 18.39 -18.00
CA ILE A 31 -0.32 19.46 -18.62
C ILE A 31 0.20 19.93 -20.01
N TYR A 32 -0.72 20.03 -20.98
CA TYR A 32 -0.61 20.33 -22.44
C TYR A 32 -0.18 19.16 -23.36
N ASP A 33 -0.57 19.06 -24.65
CA ASP A 33 -1.83 19.39 -25.36
C ASP A 33 -1.80 18.83 -26.81
N PHE A 34 -2.95 18.88 -27.51
CA PHE A 34 -3.15 18.79 -28.97
C PHE A 34 -2.45 17.70 -29.79
N SER A 35 -3.24 16.68 -30.13
CA SER A 35 -3.14 15.99 -31.43
C SER A 35 -3.76 16.84 -32.53
N GLY A 36 -2.98 17.21 -33.56
CA GLY A 36 -3.47 17.87 -34.77
C GLY A 36 -2.73 17.35 -36.00
N GLY A 37 -3.44 16.66 -36.89
CA GLY A 37 -2.95 16.25 -38.21
C GLY A 37 -3.95 16.68 -39.29
N SER A 38 -3.64 17.79 -39.97
CA SER A 38 -4.34 18.25 -41.17
C SER A 38 -3.83 17.44 -42.41
N SER A 39 -4.41 17.50 -43.61
CA SER A 39 -5.43 18.39 -44.20
C SER A 39 -5.97 17.79 -45.52
N ASP A 40 -7.21 18.16 -45.91
CA ASP A 40 -7.72 18.34 -47.28
C ASP A 40 -7.85 17.13 -48.27
N THR A 41 -8.80 17.06 -49.24
CA THR A 41 -10.12 17.71 -49.48
C THR A 41 -10.98 16.88 -50.47
N ASN A 42 -12.32 16.91 -50.30
CA ASN A 42 -13.43 16.69 -51.28
C ASN A 42 -13.25 15.91 -52.61
N LYS A 43 -14.01 14.80 -52.77
CA LYS A 43 -15.06 14.61 -53.81
C LYS A 43 -15.87 13.30 -53.65
N VAL A 44 -17.09 13.28 -54.22
CA VAL A 44 -18.10 12.19 -54.14
C VAL A 44 -18.21 11.46 -55.49
N GLY A 45 -18.45 10.14 -55.51
CA GLY A 45 -18.75 9.41 -56.75
C GLY A 45 -18.90 7.88 -56.63
N TYR A 46 -20.09 7.40 -56.99
CA TYR A 46 -20.66 6.04 -57.06
C TYR A 46 -19.80 4.83 -57.55
N TRP A 47 -20.25 3.64 -57.15
CA TRP A 47 -19.77 2.32 -57.61
C TRP A 47 -20.16 2.00 -59.06
N VAL A 48 -19.27 1.26 -59.75
CA VAL A 48 -19.63 0.37 -60.87
C VAL A 48 -18.82 -0.93 -60.70
N ASP A 49 -19.52 -2.04 -60.45
CA ASP A 49 -18.96 -3.38 -60.59
C ASP A 49 -19.04 -3.78 -62.08
N SER A 50 -17.93 -4.23 -62.67
CA SER A 50 -17.87 -5.36 -63.61
C SER A 50 -16.51 -5.51 -64.28
N ASN A 51 -15.98 -6.72 -64.11
CA ASN A 51 -14.90 -7.37 -64.87
C ASN A 51 -14.59 -6.78 -66.27
N TRP A 52 -13.30 -6.52 -66.51
CA TRP A 52 -12.71 -6.72 -67.83
C TRP A 52 -11.72 -7.88 -67.77
N LEU A 53 -12.17 -9.02 -68.30
CA LEU A 53 -11.29 -10.12 -68.68
C LEU A 53 -10.79 -9.89 -70.11
N SER A 54 -9.52 -10.20 -70.34
CA SER A 54 -8.99 -10.71 -71.60
C SER A 54 -8.45 -9.72 -72.67
N ILE A 55 -7.13 -9.82 -72.86
CA ILE A 55 -6.44 -10.17 -74.13
C ILE A 55 -5.91 -9.03 -75.06
N SER A 56 -4.61 -9.21 -75.38
CA SER A 56 -3.80 -8.71 -76.51
C SER A 56 -3.64 -7.20 -76.79
N ASN A 57 -2.50 -6.69 -76.30
CA ASN A 57 -1.43 -5.97 -77.06
C ASN A 57 -1.45 -6.17 -78.61
N PRO A 58 -0.95 -5.25 -79.48
CA PRO A 58 -0.28 -3.96 -79.24
C PRO A 58 -0.86 -2.78 -80.09
N ASP A 59 -0.04 -1.73 -80.25
CA ASP A 59 -0.05 -0.69 -81.30
C ASP A 59 -0.98 0.55 -81.22
N ILE A 60 -0.30 1.68 -80.95
CA ILE A 60 -0.35 2.96 -81.68
C ILE A 60 -1.61 3.85 -81.56
N ALA A 61 -1.30 5.12 -81.28
CA ALA A 61 -2.07 6.37 -81.45
C ALA A 61 -3.36 6.27 -82.31
N GLY A 62 -4.46 6.93 -81.96
CA GLY A 62 -4.53 8.24 -81.34
C GLY A 62 -5.26 9.21 -82.27
N GLN A 63 -6.32 9.83 -81.75
CA GLN A 63 -7.27 10.75 -82.41
C GLN A 63 -8.35 10.17 -83.33
N ALA A 64 -9.58 10.27 -82.80
CA ALA A 64 -10.78 10.78 -83.48
C ALA A 64 -11.43 9.98 -84.63
N ALA A 65 -12.33 9.06 -84.25
CA ALA A 65 -13.52 8.72 -85.02
C ALA A 65 -14.77 8.81 -84.11
N PHE A 66 -15.81 9.50 -84.58
CA PHE A 66 -17.09 9.68 -83.87
C PHE A 66 -18.06 8.50 -84.16
N PRO A 67 -19.15 8.30 -83.38
CA PRO A 67 -19.69 6.97 -83.10
C PRO A 67 -20.67 6.43 -84.14
N ALA A 68 -20.69 5.10 -84.29
CA ALA A 68 -21.77 4.36 -84.94
C ALA A 68 -22.80 3.89 -83.90
N SER A 69 -23.78 4.75 -83.61
CA SER A 69 -24.93 4.42 -82.77
C SER A 69 -25.89 3.45 -83.47
N ALA A 70 -26.33 2.44 -82.72
CA ALA A 70 -27.63 1.74 -82.80
C ALA A 70 -28.33 1.61 -84.18
N TYR A 71 -28.32 0.40 -84.73
CA TYR A 71 -29.40 -0.11 -85.59
C TYR A 71 -30.12 -1.24 -84.85
N SER A 72 -31.37 -1.03 -84.46
CA SER A 72 -32.26 -2.05 -83.89
C SER A 72 -33.40 -2.35 -84.87
N LEU A 73 -33.50 -3.60 -85.33
CA LEU A 73 -34.73 -4.13 -85.92
C LEU A 73 -35.67 -4.55 -84.79
N VAL A 74 -36.93 -4.15 -84.86
CA VAL A 74 -37.95 -4.41 -83.83
C VAL A 74 -39.17 -5.01 -84.50
N ASN A 75 -39.63 -6.15 -83.97
CA ASN A 75 -40.74 -6.94 -84.52
C ASN A 75 -41.61 -7.45 -83.37
N SER A 76 -42.47 -6.59 -82.80
CA SER A 76 -43.60 -6.97 -81.93
C SER A 76 -44.44 -5.75 -81.54
N SER A 77 -45.74 -5.95 -81.32
CA SER A 77 -46.67 -4.99 -80.70
C SER A 77 -46.24 -4.60 -79.28
N ASP A 78 -46.56 -3.37 -78.87
CA ASP A 78 -46.33 -2.79 -77.52
C ASP A 78 -44.86 -2.72 -77.02
N ALA A 79 -43.92 -2.41 -77.91
CA ALA A 79 -42.50 -2.24 -77.57
C ALA A 79 -42.05 -0.77 -77.40
N SER A 80 -42.17 -0.20 -76.19
CA SER A 80 -41.66 1.15 -75.92
C SER A 80 -40.13 1.24 -75.92
N HIS A 81 -39.55 1.91 -76.92
CA HIS A 81 -38.09 2.02 -77.10
C HIS A 81 -37.51 3.33 -76.55
N TYR A 82 -36.35 3.25 -75.89
CA TYR A 82 -35.57 4.41 -75.43
C TYR A 82 -34.20 4.46 -76.13
N VAL A 83 -33.82 5.62 -76.70
CA VAL A 83 -32.50 5.81 -77.34
C VAL A 83 -31.70 6.87 -76.60
N SER A 84 -30.50 6.52 -76.12
CA SER A 84 -29.57 7.48 -75.51
C SER A 84 -28.75 8.22 -76.57
N THR A 85 -28.63 9.54 -76.46
CA THR A 85 -27.68 10.32 -77.27
C THR A 85 -26.52 10.80 -76.39
N ALA A 86 -25.36 10.14 -76.50
CA ALA A 86 -24.19 10.45 -75.69
C ALA A 86 -22.87 10.33 -76.48
N THR A 87 -22.61 11.28 -77.38
CA THR A 87 -21.33 12.03 -77.53
C THR A 87 -21.41 12.95 -78.75
N ALA A 88 -20.61 14.03 -78.75
CA ALA A 88 -20.84 15.27 -79.49
C ALA A 88 -20.99 15.22 -81.04
N LEU A 89 -21.71 16.23 -81.56
CA LEU A 89 -21.92 16.66 -82.96
C LEU A 89 -22.86 15.80 -83.86
N HIS A 90 -24.05 16.37 -84.12
CA HIS A 90 -24.95 16.09 -85.26
C HIS A 90 -25.27 14.62 -85.61
N ALA A 91 -25.81 13.87 -84.65
CA ALA A 91 -26.45 12.59 -84.95
C ALA A 91 -27.88 12.82 -85.51
N MET A 92 -28.06 12.57 -86.81
CA MET A 92 -29.40 12.40 -87.41
C MET A 92 -29.79 10.93 -87.32
N HIS A 93 -30.93 10.61 -86.72
CA HIS A 93 -31.41 9.23 -86.62
C HIS A 93 -32.59 9.00 -87.60
N HIS A 94 -32.45 7.97 -88.43
CA HIS A 94 -33.51 7.44 -89.29
C HIS A 94 -34.09 6.18 -88.64
N PHE A 95 -35.40 6.16 -88.42
CA PHE A 95 -36.12 4.97 -87.96
C PHE A 95 -36.97 4.41 -89.09
N LYS A 96 -36.91 3.07 -89.26
CA LYS A 96 -37.68 2.32 -90.26
C LYS A 96 -38.58 1.32 -89.56
N PHE A 97 -39.88 1.39 -89.83
CA PHE A 97 -40.87 0.45 -89.31
C PHE A 97 -41.50 -0.35 -90.45
N ILE A 98 -41.76 -1.64 -90.20
CA ILE A 98 -42.50 -2.54 -91.09
C ILE A 98 -43.71 -3.03 -90.30
N ILE A 99 -44.91 -2.87 -90.85
CA ILE A 99 -46.17 -3.26 -90.19
C ILE A 99 -46.59 -4.64 -90.73
N GLY A 100 -46.82 -5.60 -89.83
CA GLY A 100 -47.22 -6.97 -90.16
C GLY A 100 -48.67 -7.09 -90.62
N GLU A 101 -48.98 -8.15 -91.38
CA GLU A 101 -50.22 -8.27 -92.18
C GLU A 101 -51.51 -8.50 -91.34
N ASP A 102 -51.40 -8.83 -90.05
CA ASP A 102 -52.53 -9.29 -89.23
C ASP A 102 -53.27 -8.18 -88.43
N THR A 103 -52.89 -6.90 -88.56
CA THR A 103 -53.54 -5.80 -87.81
C THR A 103 -53.94 -4.63 -88.71
N ASN A 104 -55.16 -4.69 -89.27
CA ASN A 104 -55.71 -3.72 -90.21
C ASN A 104 -56.14 -2.33 -89.63
N THR A 105 -55.65 -1.96 -88.44
CA THR A 105 -55.78 -0.60 -87.89
C THR A 105 -54.68 -0.34 -86.86
N ILE A 106 -53.88 0.72 -87.08
CA ILE A 106 -53.02 1.33 -86.05
C ILE A 106 -53.77 2.57 -85.54
N ASP A 107 -54.08 2.60 -84.25
CA ASP A 107 -54.93 3.64 -83.65
C ASP A 107 -54.15 4.89 -83.17
N GLY A 108 -52.81 4.84 -83.19
CA GLY A 108 -51.97 6.01 -82.89
C GLY A 108 -50.46 5.71 -82.85
N ILE A 109 -49.66 6.78 -82.98
CA ILE A 109 -48.22 6.79 -82.72
C ILE A 109 -47.93 8.07 -81.91
N SER A 110 -47.38 7.91 -80.69
CA SER A 110 -46.92 9.03 -79.86
C SER A 110 -45.39 9.03 -79.75
N VAL A 111 -44.80 10.23 -79.67
CA VAL A 111 -43.35 10.43 -79.48
C VAL A 111 -43.12 11.40 -78.33
N GLU A 112 -42.46 10.94 -77.26
CA GLU A 112 -42.27 11.71 -76.02
C GLU A 112 -40.77 11.91 -75.73
N TRP A 113 -40.37 13.12 -75.34
CA TRP A 113 -39.03 13.42 -74.83
C TRP A 113 -39.03 13.44 -73.31
N VAL A 114 -38.20 12.60 -72.67
CA VAL A 114 -38.10 12.52 -71.21
C VAL A 114 -36.69 12.94 -70.76
N GLY A 115 -36.62 14.05 -70.03
CA GLY A 115 -35.41 14.57 -69.38
C GLY A 115 -35.53 14.53 -67.86
N LYS A 116 -34.41 14.36 -67.16
CA LYS A 116 -34.35 14.35 -65.68
C LYS A 116 -33.89 15.73 -65.20
N GLY A 117 -34.62 16.37 -64.28
CA GLY A 117 -34.14 17.56 -63.54
C GLY A 117 -34.98 18.83 -63.72
N ASN A 118 -35.35 19.46 -62.61
CA ASN A 118 -36.13 20.70 -62.56
C ASN A 118 -35.22 21.93 -62.65
N ASP A 119 -35.13 22.57 -63.83
CA ASP A 119 -34.88 24.03 -63.98
C ASP A 119 -35.04 24.49 -65.46
N PHE A 120 -36.13 24.06 -66.11
CA PHE A 120 -36.46 24.40 -67.50
C PHE A 120 -37.04 25.82 -67.68
N ASN A 121 -36.30 26.86 -67.29
CA ASN A 121 -36.73 28.27 -67.42
C ASN A 121 -35.58 29.25 -67.77
N SER A 122 -34.99 29.11 -68.96
CA SER A 122 -34.35 30.22 -69.68
C SER A 122 -34.31 29.93 -71.19
N GLY A 123 -34.58 30.95 -72.02
CA GLY A 123 -34.91 30.76 -73.44
C GLY A 123 -33.76 30.42 -74.39
N ASN A 124 -34.13 30.08 -75.63
CA ASN A 124 -33.31 29.65 -76.78
C ASN A 124 -32.94 28.16 -76.85
N GLN A 125 -33.95 27.28 -76.84
CA GLN A 125 -33.85 25.93 -77.40
C GLN A 125 -34.78 25.80 -78.61
N TYR A 126 -34.22 25.38 -79.76
CA TYR A 126 -34.96 25.14 -81.00
C TYR A 126 -34.73 23.68 -81.44
N CYS A 127 -35.81 22.94 -81.69
CA CYS A 127 -35.77 21.63 -82.33
C CYS A 127 -36.81 21.61 -83.46
N LYS A 128 -36.42 21.10 -84.62
CA LYS A 128 -37.27 21.10 -85.83
C LYS A 128 -37.65 19.67 -86.19
N LEU A 129 -38.94 19.35 -86.11
CA LEU A 129 -39.47 18.07 -86.57
C LEU A 129 -39.80 18.17 -88.06
N GLY A 130 -39.25 17.27 -88.87
CA GLY A 130 -39.47 17.25 -90.31
C GLY A 130 -40.02 15.90 -90.76
N ILE A 131 -41.23 15.87 -91.29
CA ILE A 131 -41.83 14.66 -91.87
C ILE A 131 -41.54 14.67 -93.37
N TRP A 132 -41.03 13.55 -93.89
CA TRP A 132 -40.68 13.43 -95.31
C TRP A 132 -41.82 12.78 -96.10
N ASN A 133 -42.42 13.52 -97.03
CA ASN A 133 -43.46 12.98 -97.90
C ASN A 133 -42.83 12.18 -99.05
N TYR A 134 -43.05 10.87 -99.07
CA TYR A 134 -42.43 9.98 -100.07
C TYR A 134 -43.03 10.14 -101.48
N GLN A 135 -44.28 10.61 -101.63
CA GLN A 135 -44.92 10.82 -102.93
C GLN A 135 -44.55 12.17 -103.56
N THR A 136 -44.50 13.26 -102.77
CA THR A 136 -44.17 14.60 -103.28
C THR A 136 -42.67 14.91 -103.24
N LYS A 137 -41.86 14.10 -102.53
CA LYS A 137 -40.44 14.34 -102.22
C LYS A 137 -40.17 15.69 -101.54
N ALA A 138 -41.19 16.25 -100.89
CA ALA A 138 -41.08 17.46 -100.08
C ALA A 138 -40.80 17.12 -98.61
N ARG A 139 -40.15 18.05 -97.91
CA ARG A 139 -39.92 18.01 -96.47
C ARG A 139 -40.72 19.11 -95.81
N ASP A 140 -41.81 18.76 -95.14
CA ASP A 140 -42.54 19.69 -94.30
C ASP A 140 -41.86 19.75 -92.94
N ILE A 141 -41.39 20.95 -92.56
CA ILE A 141 -40.68 21.23 -91.32
C ILE A 141 -41.61 22.03 -90.42
N PHE A 142 -41.92 21.49 -89.26
CA PHE A 142 -42.72 22.16 -88.23
C PHE A 142 -41.79 22.88 -87.25
N ASP A 143 -41.90 24.20 -87.21
CA ASP A 143 -41.25 25.11 -86.24
C ASP A 143 -42.30 25.66 -85.28
N SER A 144 -42.02 25.61 -83.97
CA SER A 144 -42.85 26.23 -82.93
C SER A 144 -42.05 27.30 -82.19
N ASP A 145 -42.11 28.53 -82.69
CA ASP A 145 -41.23 29.65 -82.29
C ASP A 145 -41.71 30.45 -81.04
N THR A 146 -42.62 29.92 -80.22
CA THR A 146 -43.15 30.61 -79.03
C THR A 146 -43.19 29.70 -77.79
N GLY A 147 -42.65 30.19 -76.67
CA GLY A 147 -42.47 29.39 -75.46
C GLY A 147 -43.74 29.12 -74.65
N VAL A 148 -44.42 28.02 -74.96
CA VAL A 148 -45.31 27.24 -74.07
C VAL A 148 -45.15 25.75 -74.44
N VAL A 149 -45.36 24.85 -73.48
CA VAL A 149 -45.36 23.39 -73.69
C VAL A 149 -46.32 23.00 -74.82
N ALA A 150 -45.84 22.22 -75.78
CA ALA A 150 -46.65 21.64 -76.84
C ALA A 150 -46.54 20.11 -76.84
N GLU A 151 -47.43 19.46 -76.09
CA GLU A 151 -47.89 18.13 -76.49
C GLU A 151 -48.48 18.27 -77.90
N VAL A 152 -47.83 17.72 -78.93
CA VAL A 152 -48.47 17.51 -80.24
C VAL A 152 -49.33 16.26 -80.15
N THR A 153 -50.31 16.30 -79.26
CA THR A 153 -51.42 15.35 -79.26
C THR A 153 -52.24 15.65 -80.51
N LEU A 154 -52.15 14.79 -81.52
CA LEU A 154 -53.07 14.79 -82.67
C LEU A 154 -54.46 14.30 -82.22
N SER A 155 -55.07 15.02 -81.29
CA SER A 155 -56.40 14.76 -80.75
C SER A 155 -57.47 15.34 -81.66
N SER A 156 -57.69 14.70 -82.81
CA SER A 156 -59.01 14.67 -83.45
C SER A 156 -59.12 13.51 -84.42
N THR A 157 -60.27 12.87 -84.42
CA THR A 157 -60.60 11.72 -85.28
C THR A 157 -60.65 12.14 -86.75
N ILE A 158 -59.52 12.09 -87.46
CA ILE A 158 -59.49 12.29 -88.92
C ILE A 158 -59.90 10.98 -89.60
N SER A 159 -61.20 10.77 -89.67
CA SER A 159 -61.81 9.76 -90.55
C SER A 159 -61.60 10.15 -92.02
N LEU A 160 -61.08 9.21 -92.81
CA LEU A 160 -61.05 9.22 -94.29
C LEU A 160 -60.41 10.47 -94.96
N GLY A 161 -59.08 10.48 -95.12
CA GLY A 161 -58.44 11.51 -95.96
C GLY A 161 -56.93 11.43 -96.24
N TYR A 162 -56.12 10.81 -95.38
CA TYR A 162 -54.64 10.95 -95.43
C TYR A 162 -53.86 9.64 -95.60
N LEU A 163 -54.16 8.91 -96.68
CA LEU A 163 -53.41 7.71 -97.11
C LEU A 163 -52.10 8.03 -97.88
N GLN A 164 -51.59 9.27 -97.78
CA GLN A 164 -50.49 9.78 -98.61
C GLN A 164 -49.07 9.66 -97.99
N TYR A 165 -48.96 9.14 -96.77
CA TYR A 165 -47.68 9.06 -96.03
C TYR A 165 -47.20 7.63 -95.72
N ILE A 166 -47.98 6.61 -96.09
CA ILE A 166 -47.61 5.20 -95.99
C ILE A 166 -47.47 4.68 -97.42
N ASP A 167 -46.35 3.99 -97.72
CA ASP A 167 -46.27 3.21 -98.96
C ASP A 167 -47.12 1.95 -98.81
N THR A 168 -48.34 2.00 -99.32
CA THR A 168 -49.31 0.87 -99.31
C THR A 168 -48.82 -0.35 -100.10
N THR A 169 -47.74 -0.23 -100.87
CA THR A 169 -47.09 -1.33 -101.58
C THR A 169 -46.01 -2.03 -100.75
N THR A 170 -45.56 -1.45 -99.63
CA THR A 170 -44.52 -2.05 -98.76
C THR A 170 -44.78 -1.99 -97.26
N SER A 171 -45.92 -1.44 -96.81
CA SER A 171 -46.30 -1.28 -95.39
C SER A 171 -45.25 -0.54 -94.56
N ARG A 172 -44.63 0.50 -95.16
CA ARG A 172 -43.51 1.27 -94.58
C ARG A 172 -43.88 2.69 -94.18
N LEU A 173 -43.32 3.10 -93.05
CA LEU A 173 -43.30 4.46 -92.51
C LEU A 173 -41.86 4.79 -92.08
N ASP A 174 -41.28 5.84 -92.67
CA ASP A 174 -39.92 6.34 -92.36
C ASP A 174 -40.02 7.65 -91.56
N LEU A 175 -39.35 7.73 -90.41
CA LEU A 175 -39.41 8.88 -89.50
C LEU A 175 -38.00 9.41 -89.17
N ILE A 176 -37.82 10.73 -89.22
CA ILE A 176 -36.50 11.40 -89.09
C ILE A 176 -36.55 12.42 -87.95
N ILE A 177 -35.63 12.32 -86.99
CA ILE A 177 -35.50 13.24 -85.85
C ILE A 177 -34.07 13.81 -85.79
N VAL A 178 -33.94 15.11 -85.57
CA VAL A 178 -32.64 15.83 -85.53
C VAL A 178 -32.57 16.77 -84.32
N GLY A 179 -31.63 16.52 -83.41
CA GLY A 179 -31.41 17.32 -82.19
C GLY A 179 -30.28 18.35 -82.34
N GLY A 180 -30.52 19.58 -81.87
CA GLY A 180 -29.55 20.68 -81.84
C GLY A 180 -28.66 20.71 -80.59
N LYS A 181 -27.58 21.52 -80.62
CA LYS A 181 -26.57 21.60 -79.55
C LYS A 181 -26.90 22.69 -78.53
N TYR A 182 -26.76 22.40 -77.23
CA TYR A 182 -26.70 23.42 -76.17
C TYR A 182 -25.26 23.60 -75.68
N SER A 183 -24.87 24.84 -75.38
CA SER A 183 -23.61 25.14 -74.69
C SER A 183 -23.76 26.41 -73.87
N ASN A 184 -23.93 26.28 -72.57
CA ASN A 184 -23.79 27.39 -71.63
C ASN A 184 -22.30 27.50 -71.25
N PRO A 185 -21.62 28.64 -71.49
CA PRO A 185 -20.20 28.80 -71.15
C PRO A 185 -19.92 28.95 -69.65
N ASN A 186 -20.96 29.15 -68.82
CA ASN A 186 -20.86 29.28 -67.38
C ASN A 186 -21.75 28.23 -66.70
N VAL A 187 -21.25 27.65 -65.59
CA VAL A 187 -21.82 26.49 -64.87
C VAL A 187 -21.73 25.18 -65.68
N GLY A 188 -21.06 24.17 -65.10
CA GLY A 188 -20.77 22.91 -65.79
C GLY A 188 -21.53 21.71 -65.23
N GLU A 189 -22.38 21.10 -66.05
CA GLU A 189 -22.90 19.74 -65.95
C GLU A 189 -23.38 19.27 -67.33
N ILE A 190 -23.34 17.96 -67.62
CA ILE A 190 -23.80 17.38 -68.89
C ILE A 190 -24.98 16.45 -68.60
N TRP A 191 -26.14 16.75 -69.20
CA TRP A 191 -27.39 16.01 -69.05
C TRP A 191 -27.68 15.16 -70.29
N THR A 192 -28.31 14.00 -70.12
CA THR A 192 -28.65 13.05 -71.20
C THR A 192 -30.18 12.93 -71.34
N ASN A 193 -30.70 13.18 -72.54
CA ASN A 193 -32.14 13.11 -72.86
C ASN A 193 -32.46 11.88 -73.73
N TYR A 194 -33.68 11.35 -73.60
CA TYR A 194 -34.15 10.13 -74.29
C TYR A 194 -35.53 10.37 -74.94
N VAL A 195 -35.83 9.60 -76.00
CA VAL A 195 -37.12 9.62 -76.72
C VAL A 195 -37.82 8.26 -76.59
N LYS A 196 -39.16 8.25 -76.42
CA LYS A 196 -40.03 7.07 -76.33
C LYS A 196 -41.08 7.04 -77.46
N VAL A 197 -41.40 5.85 -78.01
CA VAL A 197 -42.43 5.60 -79.05
C VAL A 197 -43.27 4.36 -78.70
N VAL A 198 -44.59 4.33 -78.96
CA VAL A 198 -45.54 3.24 -78.56
C VAL A 198 -46.60 2.94 -79.64
N ILE A 199 -47.05 1.67 -79.78
CA ILE A 199 -48.08 1.15 -80.75
C ILE A 199 -48.81 -0.09 -80.16
N SER A 200 -50.17 -0.16 -80.16
CA SER A 200 -50.99 -1.17 -79.43
C SER A 200 -52.15 -1.84 -80.23
N THR A 201 -52.57 -3.09 -79.87
CA THR A 201 -53.72 -3.87 -80.43
C THR A 201 -54.34 -4.91 -79.43
N GLN A 202 -55.51 -5.57 -79.71
CA GLN A 202 -56.28 -6.41 -78.75
C GLN A 202 -56.92 -7.73 -79.32
N ALA A 203 -57.20 -8.75 -78.46
CA ALA A 203 -57.91 -10.02 -78.78
C ALA A 203 -58.80 -10.57 -77.62
N PRO A 204 -59.72 -11.55 -77.84
CA PRO A 204 -60.59 -12.19 -76.82
C PRO A 204 -60.39 -13.74 -76.67
N ALA A 205 -61.00 -14.50 -75.73
CA ALA A 205 -61.54 -14.28 -74.37
C ALA A 205 -62.04 -15.65 -73.77
N ASP A 206 -62.22 -15.74 -72.43
CA ASP A 206 -62.86 -16.83 -71.64
C ASP A 206 -63.69 -16.20 -70.48
N THR A 207 -64.51 -16.97 -69.76
CA THR A 207 -65.59 -16.47 -68.89
C THR A 207 -65.70 -17.14 -67.50
N THR A 208 -64.73 -17.95 -67.07
CA THR A 208 -64.85 -18.78 -65.85
C THR A 208 -63.90 -18.34 -64.71
N PRO A 209 -64.41 -17.76 -63.60
CA PRO A 209 -63.56 -17.25 -62.51
C PRO A 209 -62.68 -18.30 -61.80
N PRO A 210 -61.44 -17.94 -61.43
CA PRO A 210 -60.59 -18.73 -60.56
C PRO A 210 -61.23 -19.12 -59.22
N TYR A 211 -60.95 -20.35 -58.80
CA TYR A 211 -61.29 -20.92 -57.51
C TYR A 211 -60.21 -20.63 -56.45
N ILE A 212 -60.64 -20.43 -55.20
CA ILE A 212 -59.79 -20.13 -54.04
C ILE A 212 -60.14 -21.14 -52.94
N ALA A 213 -59.14 -21.82 -52.39
CA ALA A 213 -59.29 -22.73 -51.25
C ALA A 213 -58.59 -22.15 -50.01
N ASP A 214 -59.38 -21.95 -48.95
CA ASP A 214 -58.89 -21.56 -47.64
C ASP A 214 -58.48 -22.81 -46.84
N ASN A 215 -57.17 -22.94 -46.59
CA ASN A 215 -56.60 -23.97 -45.72
C ASN A 215 -55.98 -23.34 -44.44
N GLN A 216 -56.21 -22.04 -44.18
CA GLN A 216 -55.53 -21.28 -43.12
C GLN A 216 -56.51 -20.88 -42.01
N THR A 217 -56.36 -21.44 -40.82
CA THR A 217 -57.02 -20.89 -39.63
C THR A 217 -56.42 -19.54 -39.24
N GLY A 218 -57.19 -18.64 -38.65
CA GLY A 218 -56.70 -17.34 -38.15
C GLY A 218 -55.47 -17.46 -37.22
N ASP A 219 -54.62 -16.42 -37.19
CA ASP A 219 -53.40 -16.40 -36.37
C ASP A 219 -53.65 -15.73 -35.03
N ASP A 220 -54.07 -16.53 -34.04
CA ASP A 220 -54.28 -16.13 -32.64
C ASP A 220 -52.98 -15.72 -31.90
N VAL A 221 -51.80 -16.00 -32.48
CA VAL A 221 -50.51 -15.70 -31.86
C VAL A 221 -50.08 -14.28 -32.21
N VAL A 222 -49.90 -13.43 -31.19
CA VAL A 222 -49.32 -12.08 -31.38
C VAL A 222 -47.90 -12.20 -31.92
N ARG A 223 -47.66 -11.67 -33.12
CA ARG A 223 -46.38 -11.72 -33.82
C ARG A 223 -45.57 -10.45 -33.60
N ASN A 224 -44.32 -10.60 -33.17
CA ASN A 224 -43.34 -9.51 -33.07
C ASN A 224 -42.25 -9.52 -34.16
N SER A 225 -42.34 -10.44 -35.12
CA SER A 225 -41.37 -10.58 -36.20
C SER A 225 -42.01 -11.09 -37.49
N ALA A 226 -41.40 -10.73 -38.63
CA ALA A 226 -41.80 -11.20 -39.95
C ALA A 226 -41.36 -12.66 -40.19
N GLY A 227 -42.01 -13.34 -41.15
CA GLY A 227 -41.58 -14.65 -41.66
C GLY A 227 -42.62 -15.77 -41.57
N THR A 228 -43.76 -15.55 -40.88
CA THR A 228 -44.89 -16.49 -40.90
C THR A 228 -45.44 -16.65 -42.32
N THR A 229 -45.54 -17.90 -42.78
CA THR A 229 -46.18 -18.30 -44.03
C THR A 229 -47.61 -18.77 -43.78
N TYR A 230 -48.50 -18.57 -44.77
CA TYR A 230 -49.93 -18.88 -44.69
C TYR A 230 -50.37 -19.72 -45.88
N ASN A 231 -51.24 -20.70 -45.65
CA ASN A 231 -51.66 -21.68 -46.64
C ASN A 231 -53.03 -21.32 -47.26
N VAL A 232 -53.02 -20.72 -48.43
CA VAL A 232 -54.21 -20.40 -49.23
C VAL A 232 -53.89 -20.72 -50.69
N ASP A 233 -54.69 -21.62 -51.29
CA ASP A 233 -54.45 -22.18 -52.62
C ASP A 233 -55.39 -21.59 -53.66
N PHE A 234 -54.95 -21.55 -54.92
CA PHE A 234 -55.67 -20.95 -56.06
C PHE A 234 -55.65 -21.90 -57.26
N ALA A 235 -56.74 -21.96 -58.02
CA ALA A 235 -56.84 -22.80 -59.21
C ALA A 235 -57.75 -22.20 -60.30
N ASP A 236 -57.41 -22.41 -61.56
CA ASP A 236 -58.32 -22.23 -62.69
C ASP A 236 -58.13 -23.33 -63.74
N ALA A 237 -59.23 -23.79 -64.32
CA ALA A 237 -59.30 -24.83 -65.34
C ALA A 237 -59.66 -24.29 -66.74
N GLY A 238 -59.91 -22.98 -66.88
CA GLY A 238 -60.14 -22.28 -68.14
C GLY A 238 -58.81 -21.90 -68.81
N THR A 239 -58.52 -20.60 -68.87
CA THR A 239 -57.27 -20.05 -69.44
C THR A 239 -56.08 -20.06 -68.46
N GLY A 240 -56.30 -20.43 -67.19
CA GLY A 240 -55.27 -20.52 -66.17
C GLY A 240 -55.01 -19.19 -65.46
N LEU A 241 -54.33 -19.24 -64.31
CA LEU A 241 -54.13 -18.11 -63.41
C LEU A 241 -53.13 -17.08 -63.97
N ASP A 242 -53.55 -15.84 -64.12
CA ASP A 242 -52.69 -14.70 -64.50
C ASP A 242 -52.05 -14.03 -63.28
N THR A 243 -52.88 -13.54 -62.36
CA THR A 243 -52.47 -12.68 -61.24
C THR A 243 -53.17 -13.08 -59.94
N ILE A 244 -52.41 -13.37 -58.90
CA ILE A 244 -52.92 -13.67 -57.54
C ILE A 244 -52.50 -12.53 -56.61
N GLN A 245 -53.44 -11.98 -55.84
CA GLN A 245 -53.24 -10.82 -54.96
C GLN A 245 -53.84 -11.02 -53.57
N TYR A 246 -53.24 -10.38 -52.57
CA TYR A 246 -53.81 -10.20 -51.24
C TYR A 246 -53.98 -8.71 -50.89
N LYS A 247 -54.89 -8.43 -49.96
CA LYS A 247 -55.18 -7.11 -49.41
C LYS A 247 -55.37 -7.24 -47.91
N VAL A 248 -54.95 -6.24 -47.15
CA VAL A 248 -55.07 -6.24 -45.69
C VAL A 248 -55.83 -5.01 -45.21
N MET A 249 -56.81 -5.25 -44.35
CA MET A 249 -57.72 -4.24 -43.78
C MET A 249 -57.73 -4.35 -42.26
N SER A 250 -58.02 -3.23 -41.58
CA SER A 250 -58.13 -3.19 -40.09
C SER A 250 -59.49 -3.64 -39.56
N GLY A 251 -60.47 -3.84 -40.42
CA GLY A 251 -61.79 -4.38 -40.08
C GLY A 251 -62.21 -5.53 -41.01
N PRO A 252 -63.10 -6.41 -40.54
CA PRO A 252 -63.58 -7.55 -41.32
C PRO A 252 -64.42 -7.11 -42.52
N SER A 253 -64.59 -8.01 -43.47
CA SER A 253 -65.30 -7.88 -44.74
C SER A 253 -64.79 -6.71 -45.58
N GLN A 254 -63.47 -6.54 -45.57
CA GLN A 254 -62.75 -5.40 -46.12
C GLN A 254 -63.23 -4.02 -45.64
N THR A 255 -63.58 -3.88 -44.36
CA THR A 255 -63.96 -2.58 -43.75
C THR A 255 -62.79 -1.95 -42.98
N GLY A 256 -62.98 -0.71 -42.50
CA GLY A 256 -61.95 0.02 -41.76
C GLY A 256 -60.88 0.67 -42.67
N ASN A 257 -59.72 0.97 -42.09
CA ASN A 257 -58.57 1.52 -42.80
C ASN A 257 -57.88 0.45 -43.66
N LEU A 258 -57.45 0.87 -44.84
CA LEU A 258 -56.59 0.13 -45.76
C LEU A 258 -55.15 0.07 -45.21
N ILE A 259 -54.64 -1.14 -45.02
CA ILE A 259 -53.29 -1.38 -44.46
C ILE A 259 -52.33 -1.75 -45.59
N ILE A 260 -52.73 -2.71 -46.44
CA ILE A 260 -52.04 -3.12 -47.66
C ILE A 260 -53.11 -3.21 -48.73
N ASP A 261 -53.02 -2.44 -49.82
CA ASP A 261 -53.91 -2.62 -50.97
C ASP A 261 -53.52 -3.84 -51.80
N TRP A 262 -54.38 -4.26 -52.73
CA TRP A 262 -54.20 -5.44 -53.57
C TRP A 262 -52.77 -5.57 -54.14
N THR A 263 -51.99 -6.43 -53.49
CA THR A 263 -50.56 -6.65 -53.73
C THR A 263 -50.35 -8.06 -54.22
N ASN A 264 -49.53 -8.25 -55.25
CA ASN A 264 -49.31 -9.56 -55.86
C ASN A 264 -48.69 -10.55 -54.85
N ILE A 265 -49.35 -11.69 -54.67
CA ILE A 265 -48.75 -12.91 -54.10
C ILE A 265 -47.85 -13.53 -55.17
N ALA A 266 -48.40 -13.71 -56.38
CA ALA A 266 -47.72 -14.33 -57.51
C ALA A 266 -48.33 -13.89 -58.85
N LEU A 267 -47.57 -14.11 -59.91
CA LEU A 267 -47.99 -14.00 -61.31
C LEU A 267 -47.78 -15.37 -61.97
N PRO A 268 -48.74 -16.32 -61.89
CA PRO A 268 -48.50 -17.71 -62.31
C PRO A 268 -48.41 -17.89 -63.83
N GLY A 269 -48.78 -16.91 -64.64
CA GLY A 269 -48.53 -16.89 -66.08
C GLY A 269 -49.31 -17.95 -66.88
N GLY A 270 -50.57 -18.18 -66.53
CA GLY A 270 -51.44 -19.20 -67.13
C GLY A 270 -51.35 -20.58 -66.48
N ALA A 271 -50.74 -20.70 -65.30
CA ALA A 271 -50.69 -21.97 -64.57
C ALA A 271 -52.08 -22.33 -64.01
N ALA A 272 -52.49 -23.60 -64.15
CA ALA A 272 -53.81 -24.05 -63.70
C ALA A 272 -53.98 -24.10 -62.16
N ASN A 273 -52.89 -24.10 -61.38
CA ASN A 273 -52.92 -24.16 -59.92
C ASN A 273 -51.73 -23.39 -59.31
N TYR A 274 -51.92 -22.84 -58.12
CA TYR A 274 -50.87 -22.27 -57.27
C TYR A 274 -51.11 -22.69 -55.82
N THR A 275 -50.20 -23.48 -55.26
CA THR A 275 -50.32 -24.10 -53.92
C THR A 275 -49.08 -23.88 -53.05
N THR A 276 -48.44 -22.71 -53.18
CA THR A 276 -47.23 -22.37 -52.44
C THR A 276 -47.59 -21.45 -51.29
N ASP A 277 -47.35 -21.88 -50.05
CA ASP A 277 -47.53 -21.05 -48.86
C ASP A 277 -46.75 -19.73 -49.00
N TRP A 278 -47.40 -18.61 -48.67
CA TRP A 278 -46.90 -17.27 -48.94
C TRP A 278 -46.90 -16.39 -47.68
N THR A 279 -46.14 -15.30 -47.71
CA THR A 279 -46.03 -14.37 -46.57
C THR A 279 -46.72 -13.05 -46.89
N VAL A 280 -47.27 -12.39 -45.86
CA VAL A 280 -47.67 -10.99 -45.97
C VAL A 280 -46.50 -10.06 -45.67
N ASN A 281 -46.55 -8.81 -46.15
CA ASN A 281 -45.60 -7.79 -45.76
C ASN A 281 -45.84 -7.33 -44.31
N PHE A 282 -45.27 -8.08 -43.36
CA PHE A 282 -45.39 -7.87 -41.92
C PHE A 282 -45.06 -6.44 -41.47
N ASN A 283 -44.11 -5.77 -42.13
CA ASN A 283 -43.70 -4.41 -41.77
C ASN A 283 -44.83 -3.39 -41.99
N SER A 284 -45.65 -3.59 -43.02
CA SER A 284 -46.82 -2.74 -43.32
C SER A 284 -48.04 -3.01 -42.44
N LEU A 285 -48.10 -4.15 -41.74
CA LEU A 285 -49.21 -4.47 -40.83
C LEU A 285 -49.34 -3.45 -39.69
N TYR A 286 -50.58 -3.18 -39.30
CA TYR A 286 -50.91 -2.33 -38.16
C TYR A 286 -50.48 -3.01 -36.85
N SER A 287 -49.85 -2.25 -35.95
CA SER A 287 -49.42 -2.73 -34.64
C SER A 287 -50.55 -2.61 -33.61
N SER A 288 -50.48 -3.40 -32.55
CA SER A 288 -51.45 -3.48 -31.45
C SER A 288 -51.89 -2.11 -30.90
N PRO A 289 -53.16 -1.94 -30.49
CA PRO A 289 -54.26 -2.90 -30.56
C PRO A 289 -55.02 -2.82 -31.90
N GLY A 290 -54.90 -3.86 -32.72
CA GLY A 290 -55.62 -3.96 -33.99
C GLY A 290 -55.41 -5.31 -34.69
N THR A 291 -56.50 -5.86 -35.25
CA THR A 291 -56.49 -7.11 -36.01
C THR A 291 -56.29 -6.82 -37.49
N ASN A 292 -55.34 -7.50 -38.13
CA ASN A 292 -55.04 -7.34 -39.55
C ASN A 292 -55.77 -8.42 -40.36
N TYR A 293 -56.92 -8.11 -40.96
CA TYR A 293 -57.72 -9.05 -41.75
C TYR A 293 -57.19 -9.13 -43.19
N VAL A 294 -56.85 -10.34 -43.63
CA VAL A 294 -56.26 -10.62 -44.94
C VAL A 294 -57.34 -11.16 -45.88
N SER A 295 -57.50 -10.54 -47.05
CA SER A 295 -58.40 -10.97 -48.12
C SER A 295 -57.58 -11.30 -49.37
N VAL A 296 -58.06 -12.20 -50.23
CA VAL A 296 -57.35 -12.66 -51.44
C VAL A 296 -58.22 -12.60 -52.69
N ARG A 297 -57.60 -12.43 -53.85
CA ARG A 297 -58.24 -12.55 -55.16
C ARG A 297 -57.30 -13.14 -56.21
N ALA A 298 -57.86 -13.80 -57.21
CA ALA A 298 -57.11 -14.32 -58.35
C ALA A 298 -57.82 -13.96 -59.65
N TRP A 299 -57.04 -13.66 -60.70
CA TRP A 299 -57.50 -13.43 -62.06
C TRP A 299 -57.03 -14.58 -62.96
N ASP A 300 -57.86 -14.96 -63.93
CA ASP A 300 -57.45 -15.80 -65.05
C ASP A 300 -56.80 -14.95 -66.18
N VAL A 301 -56.22 -15.61 -67.18
CA VAL A 301 -55.65 -14.95 -68.37
C VAL A 301 -56.73 -14.32 -69.27
N ALA A 302 -58.00 -14.67 -69.09
CA ALA A 302 -59.14 -14.07 -69.78
C ALA A 302 -59.65 -12.76 -69.16
N GLY A 303 -59.21 -12.41 -67.95
CA GLY A 303 -59.62 -11.21 -67.21
C GLY A 303 -60.87 -11.39 -66.36
N THR A 304 -61.26 -12.62 -65.97
CA THR A 304 -62.27 -12.86 -64.94
C THR A 304 -61.62 -13.10 -63.57
N THR A 305 -62.35 -12.89 -62.46
CA THR A 305 -61.76 -12.89 -61.12
C THR A 305 -62.58 -13.58 -60.04
N GLY A 306 -61.92 -14.38 -59.22
CA GLY A 306 -62.41 -14.89 -57.94
C GLY A 306 -61.89 -14.04 -56.78
N THR A 307 -62.69 -13.83 -55.73
CA THR A 307 -62.29 -13.06 -54.54
C THR A 307 -62.86 -13.68 -53.28
N MET A 308 -62.06 -13.78 -52.22
CA MET A 308 -62.44 -14.26 -50.89
C MET A 308 -62.00 -13.24 -49.83
N ASN A 309 -62.94 -12.81 -48.99
CA ASN A 309 -62.70 -11.83 -47.94
C ASN A 309 -62.32 -12.52 -46.62
N ASP A 310 -61.44 -11.88 -45.85
CA ASP A 310 -61.06 -12.28 -44.48
C ASP A 310 -60.60 -13.74 -44.34
N VAL A 311 -59.85 -14.25 -45.33
CA VAL A 311 -59.37 -15.63 -45.39
C VAL A 311 -58.52 -16.02 -44.17
N PHE A 312 -57.81 -15.07 -43.56
CA PHE A 312 -57.32 -15.18 -42.17
C PHE A 312 -57.06 -13.79 -41.57
N TYR A 313 -56.59 -13.74 -40.32
CA TYR A 313 -56.14 -12.51 -39.67
C TYR A 313 -54.80 -12.70 -38.95
N ILE A 314 -54.13 -11.58 -38.64
CA ILE A 314 -52.86 -11.53 -37.92
C ILE A 314 -52.90 -10.49 -36.79
N LEU A 315 -52.43 -10.88 -35.61
CA LEU A 315 -52.15 -9.98 -34.48
C LEU A 315 -50.66 -9.60 -34.46
N LYS A 316 -50.33 -8.31 -34.28
CA LYS A 316 -48.95 -7.81 -34.31
C LYS A 316 -48.67 -6.90 -33.12
N ASP A 317 -47.54 -7.12 -32.45
CA ASP A 317 -47.01 -6.21 -31.44
C ASP A 317 -45.48 -6.25 -31.45
N ILE A 318 -44.85 -5.08 -31.35
CA ILE A 318 -43.39 -4.88 -31.38
C ILE A 318 -42.91 -3.88 -30.32
N THR A 319 -43.77 -3.48 -29.39
CA THR A 319 -43.47 -2.44 -28.39
C THR A 319 -42.98 -3.11 -27.11
N PRO A 320 -41.78 -2.79 -26.59
CA PRO A 320 -41.29 -3.38 -25.34
C PRO A 320 -41.70 -2.59 -24.09
N PRO A 321 -41.74 -3.23 -22.90
CA PRO A 321 -42.00 -2.56 -21.63
C PRO A 321 -41.00 -1.45 -21.32
N ALA A 322 -41.44 -0.47 -20.53
CA ALA A 322 -40.55 0.58 -20.04
C ALA A 322 -39.39 -0.01 -19.22
N ALA A 323 -38.21 0.62 -19.34
CA ALA A 323 -37.08 0.28 -18.49
C ALA A 323 -37.40 0.61 -17.02
N ILE A 324 -37.25 -0.38 -16.14
CA ILE A 324 -37.20 -0.17 -14.69
C ILE A 324 -36.06 0.82 -14.42
N SER A 325 -36.29 1.83 -13.57
CA SER A 325 -35.33 2.93 -13.33
C SER A 325 -34.97 3.14 -11.85
N ASN A 326 -35.79 2.64 -10.92
CA ASN A 326 -35.66 2.91 -9.48
C ASN A 326 -35.46 1.63 -8.65
N LEU A 327 -34.69 0.66 -9.17
CA LEU A 327 -34.36 -0.56 -8.43
C LEU A 327 -33.52 -0.24 -7.19
N THR A 328 -33.95 -0.78 -6.05
CA THR A 328 -33.22 -0.74 -4.76
C THR A 328 -33.13 -2.15 -4.18
N ALA A 329 -32.12 -2.39 -3.34
CA ALA A 329 -31.91 -3.63 -2.62
C ALA A 329 -31.54 -3.28 -1.16
N LEU A 330 -32.22 -3.93 -0.23
CA LEU A 330 -32.04 -3.78 1.21
C LEU A 330 -31.81 -5.17 1.82
N VAL A 331 -31.24 -5.22 3.02
CA VAL A 331 -31.21 -6.46 3.80
C VAL A 331 -32.64 -6.90 4.12
N GLY A 332 -32.91 -8.21 4.01
CA GLY A 332 -34.19 -8.78 4.42
C GLY A 332 -34.35 -8.83 5.94
N SER A 333 -35.46 -9.38 6.40
CA SER A 333 -35.75 -9.46 7.85
C SER A 333 -35.11 -10.68 8.50
N ASN A 334 -34.84 -11.73 7.73
CA ASN A 334 -34.13 -12.93 8.16
C ASN A 334 -32.75 -13.05 7.50
N ALA A 335 -31.91 -13.94 8.04
CA ALA A 335 -30.60 -14.23 7.48
C ALA A 335 -30.71 -14.85 6.06
N GLY A 336 -29.83 -14.44 5.16
CA GLY A 336 -29.84 -14.90 3.75
C GLY A 336 -30.98 -14.33 2.90
N GLU A 337 -31.76 -13.37 3.41
CA GLU A 337 -32.77 -12.63 2.66
C GLU A 337 -32.28 -11.26 2.15
N ILE A 338 -32.75 -10.86 0.97
CA ILE A 338 -32.55 -9.54 0.38
C ILE A 338 -33.91 -9.03 -0.12
N GLN A 339 -34.33 -7.87 0.36
CA GLN A 339 -35.54 -7.21 -0.11
C GLN A 339 -35.20 -6.32 -1.32
N LEU A 340 -35.68 -6.67 -2.51
CA LEU A 340 -35.64 -5.76 -3.65
C LEU A 340 -36.87 -4.84 -3.64
N LYS A 341 -36.74 -3.66 -4.25
CA LYS A 341 -37.87 -2.75 -4.45
C LYS A 341 -37.73 -1.88 -5.71
N TRP A 342 -38.76 -1.85 -6.56
CA TRP A 342 -38.87 -1.00 -7.76
C TRP A 342 -40.32 -0.62 -8.09
N THR A 343 -40.56 0.21 -9.12
CA THR A 343 -41.89 0.46 -9.71
C THR A 343 -42.14 -0.47 -10.89
N ALA A 344 -43.25 -1.21 -10.90
CA ALA A 344 -43.66 -2.05 -12.02
C ALA A 344 -43.85 -1.23 -13.32
N PRO A 345 -43.22 -1.61 -14.45
CA PRO A 345 -43.46 -0.99 -15.75
C PRO A 345 -44.79 -1.48 -16.36
N GLY A 346 -45.28 -0.78 -17.39
CA GLY A 346 -46.36 -1.25 -18.25
C GLY A 346 -45.84 -1.99 -19.47
N ASP A 347 -46.68 -2.85 -20.05
CA ASP A 347 -46.33 -3.69 -21.21
C ASP A 347 -45.89 -2.85 -22.41
N ASP A 348 -46.67 -1.82 -22.76
CA ASP A 348 -46.36 -0.88 -23.86
C ASP A 348 -45.72 0.43 -23.37
N GLY A 349 -45.07 0.43 -22.19
CA GLY A 349 -44.39 1.60 -21.63
C GLY A 349 -44.79 1.91 -20.18
N THR A 350 -45.47 3.02 -19.93
CA THR A 350 -45.85 3.47 -18.57
C THR A 350 -47.35 3.39 -18.27
N MET A 351 -48.19 3.08 -19.26
CA MET A 351 -49.63 2.90 -19.12
C MET A 351 -50.11 1.80 -20.08
N GLY A 352 -50.85 0.82 -19.55
CA GLY A 352 -51.28 -0.37 -20.29
C GLY A 352 -50.53 -1.63 -19.84
N GLY A 353 -51.27 -2.71 -19.56
CA GLY A 353 -50.79 -4.08 -19.34
C GLY A 353 -49.82 -4.31 -18.16
N SER A 354 -49.77 -5.50 -17.57
CA SER A 354 -48.81 -5.81 -16.49
C SER A 354 -47.73 -6.72 -17.04
N ALA A 355 -46.46 -6.33 -16.91
CA ALA A 355 -45.30 -7.11 -17.37
C ALA A 355 -45.49 -8.61 -17.09
N SER A 356 -45.36 -9.46 -18.09
CA SER A 356 -45.56 -10.92 -17.98
C SER A 356 -44.52 -11.59 -17.08
N GLN A 357 -43.29 -11.06 -17.07
CA GLN A 357 -42.14 -11.63 -16.34
C GLN A 357 -41.04 -10.60 -16.10
N TYR A 358 -40.22 -10.83 -15.06
CA TYR A 358 -38.93 -10.19 -14.85
C TYR A 358 -37.78 -11.20 -14.99
N ASP A 359 -36.65 -10.74 -15.51
CA ASP A 359 -35.36 -11.45 -15.42
C ASP A 359 -34.49 -10.72 -14.41
N VAL A 360 -34.13 -11.39 -13.31
CA VAL A 360 -33.36 -10.82 -12.20
C VAL A 360 -31.98 -11.46 -12.17
N LYS A 361 -30.93 -10.67 -12.37
CA LYS A 361 -29.53 -11.10 -12.26
C LYS A 361 -28.94 -10.73 -10.91
N TYR A 362 -28.06 -11.58 -10.40
CA TYR A 362 -27.24 -11.28 -9.23
C TYR A 362 -25.79 -11.80 -9.36
N ALA A 363 -24.86 -11.15 -8.67
CA ALA A 363 -23.48 -11.58 -8.55
C ALA A 363 -22.81 -11.03 -7.28
N THR A 364 -21.71 -11.65 -6.84
CA THR A 364 -20.82 -11.10 -5.80
C THR A 364 -19.82 -10.06 -6.33
N LYS A 365 -19.91 -9.76 -7.63
CA LYS A 365 -19.11 -8.78 -8.38
C LYS A 365 -20.06 -7.75 -9.01
N TYR A 366 -19.60 -6.51 -9.14
CA TYR A 366 -20.31 -5.44 -9.85
C TYR A 366 -20.75 -5.86 -11.26
N ILE A 367 -22.03 -5.74 -11.57
CA ILE A 367 -22.62 -6.00 -12.89
C ILE A 367 -22.57 -4.71 -13.72
N GLY A 368 -21.54 -4.58 -14.57
CA GLY A 368 -21.36 -3.44 -15.45
C GLY A 368 -22.20 -3.50 -16.73
N THR A 369 -22.01 -2.50 -17.60
CA THR A 369 -22.90 -2.17 -18.74
C THR A 369 -22.93 -3.20 -19.87
N ALA A 370 -21.97 -4.13 -19.89
CA ALA A 370 -21.91 -5.26 -20.82
C ALA A 370 -22.13 -6.61 -20.11
N ASP A 371 -22.27 -6.61 -18.78
CA ASP A 371 -22.11 -7.81 -17.96
C ASP A 371 -23.43 -8.53 -17.61
N TYR A 372 -24.58 -8.01 -18.04
CA TYR A 372 -25.91 -8.56 -17.70
C TYR A 372 -26.06 -10.06 -18.04
N ASN A 373 -25.41 -10.51 -19.12
CA ASN A 373 -25.35 -11.93 -19.53
C ASN A 373 -23.94 -12.53 -19.38
N ALA A 374 -23.07 -11.95 -18.54
CA ALA A 374 -21.74 -12.51 -18.30
C ALA A 374 -21.82 -13.83 -17.54
N SER A 375 -20.88 -14.74 -17.82
CA SER A 375 -20.86 -16.12 -17.28
C SER A 375 -20.70 -16.23 -15.75
N TRP A 376 -20.45 -15.12 -15.06
CA TRP A 376 -20.35 -15.03 -13.60
C TRP A 376 -21.56 -14.35 -12.94
N THR A 377 -22.56 -13.92 -13.74
CA THR A 377 -23.88 -13.53 -13.25
C THR A 377 -24.79 -14.76 -13.13
N HIS A 378 -25.66 -14.73 -12.14
CA HIS A 378 -26.61 -15.80 -11.84
C HIS A 378 -28.02 -15.25 -12.01
N THR A 379 -28.94 -16.05 -12.58
CA THR A 379 -30.36 -15.67 -12.66
C THR A 379 -31.06 -16.11 -11.37
N TYR A 380 -31.77 -15.19 -10.71
CA TYR A 380 -32.73 -15.56 -9.67
C TYR A 380 -34.05 -15.94 -10.34
N VAL A 381 -34.57 -17.14 -10.03
CA VAL A 381 -35.84 -17.61 -10.59
C VAL A 381 -36.98 -16.87 -9.87
N GLN A 382 -37.68 -16.00 -10.60
CA GLN A 382 -38.87 -15.31 -10.10
C GLN A 382 -39.95 -16.31 -9.65
N SER A 383 -40.55 -16.05 -8.48
CA SER A 383 -41.62 -16.86 -7.88
C SER A 383 -42.89 -16.06 -7.54
N TRP A 384 -42.89 -14.74 -7.78
CA TRP A 384 -44.05 -13.86 -7.60
C TRP A 384 -44.67 -13.49 -8.95
N THR A 385 -45.95 -13.13 -8.98
CA THR A 385 -46.60 -12.53 -10.16
C THR A 385 -46.28 -11.03 -10.21
N PRO A 386 -45.93 -10.45 -11.36
CA PRO A 386 -45.74 -9.01 -11.50
C PRO A 386 -46.99 -8.20 -11.14
N ALA A 387 -46.79 -7.04 -10.53
CA ALA A 387 -47.84 -6.12 -10.15
C ALA A 387 -48.28 -5.21 -11.30
N ALA A 388 -49.48 -4.63 -11.18
CA ALA A 388 -50.00 -3.67 -12.16
C ALA A 388 -49.10 -2.41 -12.27
N PRO A 389 -49.01 -1.78 -13.45
CA PRO A 389 -48.06 -0.68 -13.71
C PRO A 389 -48.18 0.47 -12.71
N GLY A 390 -47.04 1.05 -12.35
CA GLY A 390 -46.97 2.11 -11.34
C GLY A 390 -47.04 1.61 -9.90
N SER A 391 -47.42 0.35 -9.65
CA SER A 391 -47.34 -0.27 -8.32
C SER A 391 -45.89 -0.42 -7.86
N GLN A 392 -45.68 -0.46 -6.54
CA GLN A 392 -44.39 -0.87 -5.98
C GLN A 392 -44.30 -2.39 -5.91
N GLU A 393 -43.15 -2.92 -6.34
CA GLU A 393 -42.78 -4.33 -6.34
C GLU A 393 -41.75 -4.57 -5.24
N PRO A 394 -42.08 -5.23 -4.11
CA PRO A 394 -41.17 -5.37 -2.97
C PRO A 394 -40.79 -6.83 -2.64
N PRO A 395 -40.35 -7.67 -3.60
CA PRO A 395 -40.11 -9.09 -3.35
C PRO A 395 -38.93 -9.33 -2.41
N ILE A 396 -39.07 -10.36 -1.57
CA ILE A 396 -37.99 -10.89 -0.72
C ILE A 396 -37.36 -12.06 -1.48
N LEU A 397 -36.08 -11.91 -1.82
CA LEU A 397 -35.27 -12.97 -2.40
C LEU A 397 -34.53 -13.71 -1.28
N ALA A 398 -34.47 -15.04 -1.35
CA ALA A 398 -33.87 -15.87 -0.29
C ALA A 398 -32.81 -16.84 -0.85
N GLY A 399 -31.99 -17.40 0.04
CA GLY A 399 -30.94 -18.38 -0.32
C GLY A 399 -29.58 -17.75 -0.61
N PHE A 400 -29.32 -16.53 -0.15
CA PHE A 400 -28.02 -15.87 -0.24
C PHE A 400 -27.14 -16.23 0.97
N ASN A 401 -25.82 -16.22 0.78
CA ASN A 401 -24.87 -16.49 1.86
C ASN A 401 -24.73 -15.26 2.76
N GLU A 402 -24.75 -15.47 4.08
CA GLU A 402 -24.54 -14.42 5.07
C GLU A 402 -23.16 -13.77 4.94
N GLY A 403 -23.09 -12.46 5.21
CA GLY A 403 -21.84 -11.69 5.17
C GLY A 403 -21.26 -11.41 3.78
N VAL A 404 -21.94 -11.80 2.70
CA VAL A 404 -21.49 -11.60 1.31
C VAL A 404 -22.19 -10.39 0.67
N THR A 405 -21.41 -9.53 0.01
CA THR A 405 -21.96 -8.44 -0.83
C THR A 405 -22.54 -9.01 -2.11
N TYR A 406 -23.77 -8.59 -2.45
CA TYR A 406 -24.43 -8.90 -3.71
C TYR A 406 -24.77 -7.63 -4.50
N TRP A 407 -24.74 -7.77 -5.82
CA TRP A 407 -25.14 -6.77 -6.82
C TRP A 407 -26.26 -7.34 -7.66
N PHE A 408 -27.26 -6.52 -8.00
CA PHE A 408 -28.44 -6.93 -8.75
C PHE A 408 -28.62 -6.13 -10.05
N ALA A 409 -29.25 -6.73 -11.05
CA ALA A 409 -29.74 -6.06 -12.26
C ALA A 409 -31.07 -6.72 -12.72
N ILE A 410 -31.93 -5.98 -13.44
CA ILE A 410 -33.29 -6.44 -13.77
C ILE A 410 -33.76 -5.99 -15.17
N LYS A 411 -34.63 -6.79 -15.79
CA LYS A 411 -35.47 -6.47 -16.96
C LYS A 411 -36.91 -6.91 -16.75
N ALA A 412 -37.84 -6.28 -17.47
CA ALA A 412 -39.22 -6.73 -17.62
C ALA A 412 -39.47 -7.30 -19.02
N LYS A 413 -40.57 -8.04 -19.18
CA LYS A 413 -41.01 -8.71 -20.41
C LYS A 413 -42.51 -8.53 -20.55
N ASP A 414 -43.03 -8.40 -21.76
CA ASP A 414 -44.48 -8.40 -22.06
C ASP A 414 -44.99 -9.79 -22.47
N ASP A 415 -46.27 -9.89 -22.82
CA ASP A 415 -46.91 -11.11 -23.34
C ASP A 415 -46.51 -11.44 -24.79
N ALA A 416 -46.10 -10.45 -25.59
CA ALA A 416 -45.57 -10.63 -26.95
C ALA A 416 -44.11 -11.13 -26.99
N ASN A 417 -43.49 -11.32 -25.82
CA ASN A 417 -42.09 -11.67 -25.59
C ASN A 417 -41.05 -10.60 -25.93
N ASN A 418 -41.43 -9.32 -26.05
CA ASN A 418 -40.46 -8.24 -26.11
C ASN A 418 -39.91 -7.97 -24.71
N TRP A 419 -38.62 -7.64 -24.63
CA TRP A 419 -37.93 -7.36 -23.37
C TRP A 419 -37.69 -5.86 -23.23
N SER A 420 -37.92 -5.34 -22.03
CA SER A 420 -37.54 -3.98 -21.68
C SER A 420 -36.05 -3.75 -21.94
N SER A 421 -35.70 -2.54 -22.37
CA SER A 421 -34.31 -2.11 -22.26
C SER A 421 -33.87 -2.16 -20.79
N TRP A 422 -32.62 -2.53 -20.58
CA TRP A 422 -31.91 -2.28 -19.32
C TRP A 422 -30.88 -1.21 -19.61
N THR A 423 -30.80 -0.18 -18.78
CA THR A 423 -29.91 0.95 -19.01
C THR A 423 -28.87 1.05 -17.90
N SER A 424 -27.62 1.23 -18.33
CA SER A 424 -26.55 1.64 -17.43
C SER A 424 -26.56 3.14 -17.21
N SER A 425 -26.01 3.60 -16.08
CA SER A 425 -25.84 5.03 -15.76
C SER A 425 -24.90 5.81 -16.69
N GLY A 426 -24.28 5.17 -17.68
CA GLY A 426 -23.33 5.79 -18.60
C GLY A 426 -23.93 6.50 -19.82
N THR A 427 -25.25 6.44 -20.06
CA THR A 427 -25.86 6.91 -21.33
C THR A 427 -27.00 7.93 -21.18
N VAL A 428 -27.18 8.55 -20.01
CA VAL A 428 -28.12 9.67 -19.82
C VAL A 428 -27.36 10.94 -19.43
N PRO A 429 -27.28 11.97 -20.28
CA PRO A 429 -26.72 13.25 -19.90
C PRO A 429 -27.63 13.96 -18.88
N SER A 430 -27.01 14.45 -17.79
CA SER A 430 -27.56 15.34 -16.75
C SER A 430 -28.45 14.75 -15.63
N VAL A 431 -27.89 14.80 -14.41
CA VAL A 431 -28.51 14.96 -13.08
C VAL A 431 -29.56 13.94 -12.58
N ASN A 432 -29.10 12.84 -11.96
CA ASN A 432 -29.44 12.50 -10.57
C ASN A 432 -28.62 11.30 -10.04
N TYR A 433 -27.95 11.45 -8.88
CA TYR A 433 -27.00 10.46 -8.35
C TYR A 433 -27.62 9.20 -7.71
N ASN A 434 -28.93 9.00 -7.86
CA ASN A 434 -29.66 7.82 -7.37
C ASN A 434 -30.29 6.98 -8.50
N ASN A 435 -30.01 7.31 -9.78
CA ASN A 435 -30.67 6.68 -10.92
C ASN A 435 -29.72 5.70 -11.62
N SER A 436 -29.82 4.41 -11.29
CA SER A 436 -29.03 3.32 -11.87
C SER A 436 -29.72 1.98 -11.63
N ASN A 437 -29.79 1.13 -12.65
CA ASN A 437 -30.47 -0.17 -12.59
C ASN A 437 -29.68 -1.26 -11.82
N TRP A 438 -28.85 -0.84 -10.87
CA TRP A 438 -28.10 -1.69 -9.96
C TRP A 438 -28.28 -1.19 -8.53
N ALA A 439 -28.49 -2.14 -7.62
CA ALA A 439 -28.51 -1.86 -6.20
C ALA A 439 -27.30 -2.52 -5.52
N GLN A 440 -26.55 -1.71 -4.76
CA GLN A 440 -25.37 -2.12 -4.02
C GLN A 440 -25.69 -2.15 -2.52
N VAL A 441 -25.42 -3.26 -1.84
CA VAL A 441 -25.38 -3.31 -0.37
C VAL A 441 -23.92 -3.35 0.08
N VAL A 442 -23.30 -2.17 0.14
CA VAL A 442 -22.00 -1.93 0.77
C VAL A 442 -22.04 -0.55 1.43
N GLN A 443 -21.76 -0.48 2.73
CA GLN A 443 -21.17 0.71 3.33
C GLN A 443 -19.73 0.37 3.75
N GLY A 444 -18.80 0.90 2.97
CA GLY A 444 -17.48 1.35 3.41
C GLY A 444 -17.47 2.88 3.33
N GLY A 445 -16.65 3.55 4.15
CA GLY A 445 -16.77 4.99 4.37
C GLY A 445 -16.30 5.40 5.75
N ILE A 446 -16.60 6.66 6.15
CA ILE A 446 -16.23 7.19 7.47
C ILE A 446 -17.42 7.11 8.43
N TRP A 447 -17.23 6.44 9.58
CA TRP A 447 -18.13 6.45 10.73
C TRP A 447 -17.61 7.45 11.74
N LYS A 448 -18.40 8.45 12.08
CA LYS A 448 -18.07 9.45 13.09
C LYS A 448 -18.91 9.19 14.34
N SER A 449 -18.28 9.16 15.50
CA SER A 449 -19.04 9.15 16.76
C SER A 449 -19.79 10.47 16.92
N ILE A 450 -21.12 10.46 16.88
CA ILE A 450 -21.95 11.69 17.00
C ILE A 450 -22.34 12.01 18.44
N GLN A 451 -22.18 11.05 19.35
CA GLN A 451 -22.38 11.21 20.79
C GLN A 451 -21.51 10.20 21.55
N GLY A 452 -21.43 10.34 22.87
CA GLY A 452 -20.84 9.30 23.72
C GLY A 452 -21.76 8.07 23.79
N GLY A 453 -21.18 6.87 23.85
CA GLY A 453 -21.96 5.64 23.83
C GLY A 453 -21.15 4.37 23.68
N ASN A 454 -21.84 3.26 23.42
CA ASN A 454 -21.24 1.95 23.20
C ASN A 454 -20.94 1.74 21.70
N TRP A 455 -19.80 1.12 21.37
CA TRP A 455 -19.40 0.84 19.99
C TRP A 455 -20.47 0.02 19.25
N GLY A 456 -21.01 -1.00 19.91
CA GLY A 456 -22.04 -1.90 19.37
C GLY A 456 -23.44 -1.29 19.21
N VAL A 457 -23.61 0.03 19.39
CA VAL A 457 -24.91 0.70 19.27
C VAL A 457 -24.91 1.65 18.08
N GLY A 458 -25.80 1.42 17.12
CA GLY A 458 -25.90 2.22 15.88
C GLY A 458 -26.07 3.72 16.11
N ALA A 459 -26.81 4.11 17.17
CA ALA A 459 -27.01 5.52 17.55
C ALA A 459 -25.74 6.24 18.04
N THR A 460 -24.64 5.53 18.32
CA THR A 460 -23.34 6.16 18.60
C THR A 460 -22.75 6.82 17.35
N TRP A 461 -23.18 6.40 16.15
CA TRP A 461 -22.52 6.68 14.87
C TRP A 461 -23.39 7.50 13.91
N ASP A 462 -22.76 8.36 13.11
CA ASP A 462 -23.43 9.21 12.11
C ASP A 462 -24.21 8.45 11.02
N LYS A 463 -23.88 7.17 10.79
CA LYS A 463 -24.60 6.29 9.86
C LYS A 463 -25.81 5.57 10.45
N GLY A 464 -26.04 5.69 11.77
CA GLY A 464 -27.05 4.89 12.48
C GLY A 464 -26.73 3.39 12.58
N THR A 465 -25.55 2.96 12.09
CA THR A 465 -25.10 1.57 12.00
C THR A 465 -23.75 1.39 12.70
N VAL A 466 -23.49 0.18 13.19
CA VAL A 466 -22.21 -0.16 13.84
C VAL A 466 -21.09 -0.29 12.79
N PRO A 467 -19.87 0.22 13.06
CA PRO A 467 -18.71 0.03 12.18
C PRO A 467 -18.42 -1.44 11.87
N ASN A 468 -18.09 -1.71 10.61
CA ASN A 468 -17.73 -3.02 10.08
C ASN A 468 -16.29 -3.00 9.52
N SER A 469 -15.82 -4.12 8.96
CA SER A 469 -14.43 -4.29 8.47
C SER A 469 -13.98 -3.29 7.40
N LEU A 470 -14.90 -2.62 6.71
CA LEU A 470 -14.64 -1.58 5.71
C LEU A 470 -14.70 -0.15 6.29
N SER A 471 -15.12 0.01 7.54
CA SER A 471 -15.34 1.32 8.18
C SER A 471 -14.05 1.99 8.63
N VAL A 472 -13.82 3.21 8.14
CA VAL A 472 -12.87 4.17 8.71
C VAL A 472 -13.55 4.83 9.90
N VAL A 473 -13.01 4.65 11.10
CA VAL A 473 -13.67 5.09 12.34
C VAL A 473 -13.02 6.36 12.87
N GLN A 474 -13.81 7.41 13.10
CA GLN A 474 -13.38 8.66 13.72
C GLN A 474 -14.11 8.87 15.05
N ILE A 475 -13.36 8.99 16.13
CA ILE A 475 -13.87 9.07 17.50
C ILE A 475 -13.57 10.47 18.04
N SER A 476 -14.62 11.27 18.22
CA SER A 476 -14.60 12.64 18.78
C SER A 476 -15.38 12.75 20.09
N HIS A 477 -15.97 11.65 20.55
CA HIS A 477 -16.69 11.51 21.82
C HIS A 477 -16.13 10.32 22.62
N THR A 478 -16.62 10.09 23.84
CA THR A 478 -16.30 8.88 24.60
C THR A 478 -17.07 7.68 24.08
N VAL A 479 -16.39 6.80 23.32
CA VAL A 479 -16.92 5.54 22.81
C VAL A 479 -16.35 4.38 23.62
N THR A 480 -17.24 3.59 24.22
CA THR A 480 -16.89 2.37 24.96
C THR A 480 -16.95 1.16 24.03
N PHE A 481 -15.83 0.50 23.79
CA PHE A 481 -15.74 -0.75 23.05
C PHE A 481 -16.27 -1.91 23.90
N ASN A 482 -17.45 -2.40 23.53
CA ASN A 482 -18.22 -3.40 24.26
C ASN A 482 -18.57 -4.65 23.42
N MET A 483 -17.88 -4.85 22.28
CA MET A 483 -18.13 -5.93 21.33
C MET A 483 -17.20 -7.12 21.63
N PHE A 484 -17.73 -8.35 21.61
CA PHE A 484 -16.90 -9.57 21.73
C PHE A 484 -15.77 -9.58 20.67
N GLU A 485 -16.13 -9.30 19.43
CA GLU A 485 -15.20 -9.06 18.34
C GLU A 485 -15.74 -7.93 17.45
N ALA A 486 -14.84 -7.10 16.93
CA ALA A 486 -15.12 -6.18 15.83
C ALA A 486 -13.88 -6.00 14.95
N MET A 487 -14.12 -5.65 13.69
CA MET A 487 -13.07 -5.30 12.74
C MET A 487 -13.42 -3.96 12.08
N CYS A 488 -12.42 -3.13 11.79
CA CYS A 488 -12.56 -1.88 11.04
C CYS A 488 -11.33 -1.61 10.16
N SER A 489 -11.45 -0.73 9.17
CA SER A 489 -10.36 -0.45 8.22
C SER A 489 -9.32 0.53 8.78
N SER A 490 -9.70 1.48 9.62
CA SER A 490 -8.78 2.29 10.44
C SER A 490 -9.50 2.94 11.62
N VAL A 491 -8.76 3.44 12.60
CA VAL A 491 -9.31 4.20 13.74
C VAL A 491 -8.49 5.46 13.97
N SER A 492 -9.15 6.62 14.02
CA SER A 492 -8.58 7.88 14.47
C SER A 492 -9.33 8.37 15.72
N VAL A 493 -8.64 8.42 16.86
CA VAL A 493 -9.14 9.08 18.07
C VAL A 493 -8.77 10.56 17.99
N MET A 494 -9.76 11.37 17.66
CA MET A 494 -9.65 12.80 17.44
C MET A 494 -9.50 13.56 18.77
N ASN A 495 -9.21 14.87 18.71
CA ASN A 495 -9.21 15.74 19.89
C ASN A 495 -10.53 15.63 20.68
N PHE A 496 -10.44 15.53 22.01
CA PHE A 496 -11.51 15.24 22.97
C PHE A 496 -12.21 13.87 22.82
N GLY A 497 -11.89 13.10 21.78
CA GLY A 497 -12.35 11.73 21.61
C GLY A 497 -11.71 10.78 22.63
N THR A 498 -12.45 9.76 23.04
CA THR A 498 -11.92 8.68 23.88
C THR A 498 -12.43 7.34 23.37
N LEU A 499 -11.52 6.45 22.95
CA LEU A 499 -11.82 5.04 22.73
C LEU A 499 -11.41 4.26 23.97
N LYS A 500 -12.39 3.69 24.68
CA LYS A 500 -12.17 2.95 25.93
C LYS A 500 -12.69 1.52 25.82
N PHE A 501 -11.91 0.51 26.18
CA PHE A 501 -12.44 -0.86 26.35
C PHE A 501 -13.34 -0.96 27.60
N ASP A 502 -14.40 -1.75 27.54
CA ASP A 502 -15.27 -1.98 28.68
C ASP A 502 -14.59 -2.80 29.80
N GLY A 503 -15.10 -2.62 31.02
CA GLY A 503 -14.72 -3.40 32.21
C GLY A 503 -15.34 -4.79 32.15
N ALA A 504 -14.93 -5.59 31.17
CA ALA A 504 -15.75 -6.63 30.55
C ALA A 504 -16.04 -7.85 31.44
N VAL A 505 -17.17 -8.50 31.16
CA VAL A 505 -17.56 -9.85 31.66
C VAL A 505 -17.28 -10.97 30.63
N SER A 506 -16.46 -10.68 29.63
CA SER A 506 -16.13 -11.57 28.51
C SER A 506 -14.91 -11.02 27.76
N SER A 507 -14.10 -11.87 27.12
CA SER A 507 -12.99 -11.38 26.29
C SER A 507 -13.49 -10.52 25.12
N ARG A 508 -12.67 -9.54 24.73
CA ARG A 508 -12.97 -8.49 23.74
C ARG A 508 -11.84 -8.40 22.72
N THR A 509 -12.15 -8.37 21.43
CA THR A 509 -11.13 -8.20 20.36
C THR A 509 -11.51 -7.08 19.40
N LEU A 510 -10.66 -6.06 19.27
CA LEU A 510 -10.72 -5.09 18.18
C LEU A 510 -9.59 -5.36 17.19
N THR A 511 -9.93 -5.61 15.93
CA THR A 511 -8.96 -5.74 14.83
C THR A 511 -9.03 -4.54 13.90
N VAL A 512 -7.92 -3.80 13.78
CA VAL A 512 -7.80 -2.64 12.89
C VAL A 512 -6.96 -3.01 11.67
N ALA A 513 -7.53 -2.98 10.47
CA ALA A 513 -6.85 -3.30 9.20
C ALA A 513 -6.14 -2.09 8.57
N GLY A 514 -5.61 -1.23 9.44
CA GLY A 514 -5.04 0.09 9.15
C GLY A 514 -4.41 0.64 10.42
N ASN A 515 -4.04 1.91 10.41
CA ASN A 515 -3.50 2.53 11.62
C ASN A 515 -4.60 2.72 12.69
N LEU A 516 -4.21 2.52 13.96
CA LEU A 516 -4.86 3.16 15.10
C LEU A 516 -4.06 4.42 15.41
N GLU A 517 -4.64 5.59 15.14
CA GLU A 517 -4.00 6.88 15.36
C GLU A 517 -4.70 7.63 16.49
N ILE A 518 -3.92 8.09 17.46
CA ILE A 518 -4.40 8.88 18.60
C ILE A 518 -3.84 10.30 18.38
N MET A 519 -4.74 11.22 18.07
CA MET A 519 -4.41 12.61 17.80
C MET A 519 -4.18 13.40 19.10
N ASN A 520 -3.66 14.62 18.98
CA ASN A 520 -3.55 15.55 20.11
C ASN A 520 -4.91 15.72 20.82
N GLY A 521 -4.95 15.49 22.13
CA GLY A 521 -6.16 15.54 22.96
C GLY A 521 -7.10 14.34 22.83
N GLY A 522 -6.81 13.37 21.95
CA GLY A 522 -7.50 12.08 21.88
C GLY A 522 -6.95 11.08 22.90
N GLN A 523 -7.79 10.15 23.36
CA GLN A 523 -7.42 9.16 24.38
C GLN A 523 -7.78 7.72 23.97
N PHE A 524 -6.82 6.81 24.03
CA PHE A 524 -7.05 5.38 23.93
C PHE A 524 -6.79 4.72 25.30
N LEU A 525 -7.82 4.08 25.84
CA LEU A 525 -7.84 3.54 27.20
C LEU A 525 -8.19 2.04 27.18
N MET A 526 -7.31 1.20 27.71
CA MET A 526 -7.63 -0.19 28.02
C MET A 526 -7.48 -0.37 29.54
N PRO A 527 -8.59 -0.35 30.31
CA PRO A 527 -8.52 -0.51 31.76
C PRO A 527 -8.25 -1.97 32.16
N PRO A 528 -7.79 -2.22 33.40
CA PRO A 528 -7.64 -3.57 33.93
C PRO A 528 -8.98 -4.31 33.93
N ASN A 529 -8.98 -5.54 33.43
CA ASN A 529 -10.12 -6.46 33.50
C ASN A 529 -9.85 -7.62 34.46
N THR A 530 -10.87 -8.32 34.96
CA THR A 530 -10.71 -9.50 35.81
C THR A 530 -11.31 -10.73 35.12
N GLY A 531 -10.51 -11.77 34.89
CA GLY A 531 -10.96 -13.04 34.29
C GLY A 531 -11.11 -13.04 32.75
N TYR A 532 -10.93 -11.90 32.08
CA TYR A 532 -11.15 -11.77 30.62
C TYR A 532 -10.08 -10.95 29.93
N ILE A 533 -9.82 -11.24 28.65
CA ILE A 533 -8.75 -10.64 27.86
C ILE A 533 -9.29 -9.52 26.97
N SER A 534 -8.74 -8.31 27.11
CA SER A 534 -8.88 -7.22 26.15
C SER A 534 -7.77 -7.33 25.11
N THR A 535 -8.14 -7.49 23.84
CA THR A 535 -7.20 -7.68 22.73
C THR A 535 -7.35 -6.56 21.70
N LEU A 536 -6.23 -5.92 21.37
CA LEU A 536 -6.09 -5.03 20.21
C LEU A 536 -5.16 -5.71 19.19
N LYS A 537 -5.67 -5.94 17.98
CA LYS A 537 -4.89 -6.44 16.85
C LYS A 537 -4.77 -5.38 15.76
N ILE A 538 -3.57 -5.22 15.22
CA ILE A 538 -3.37 -4.52 13.95
C ILE A 538 -3.16 -5.56 12.86
N LYS A 539 -3.99 -5.51 11.82
CA LYS A 539 -3.90 -6.40 10.66
C LYS A 539 -3.12 -5.70 9.55
N CYS A 540 -2.06 -6.35 9.11
CA CYS A 540 -1.21 -5.94 8.00
C CYS A 540 -1.18 -7.06 6.95
N VAL A 541 -1.08 -6.72 5.67
CA VAL A 541 -0.76 -7.68 4.59
C VAL A 541 0.72 -7.66 4.21
N SER A 542 1.47 -6.68 4.72
CA SER A 542 2.92 -6.58 4.61
C SER A 542 3.56 -6.10 5.94
N ALA A 543 4.82 -6.47 6.17
CA ALA A 543 5.47 -6.16 7.45
C ALA A 543 5.72 -4.65 7.61
N GLY A 544 5.26 -4.07 8.72
CA GLY A 544 5.39 -2.64 9.03
C GLY A 544 4.41 -1.73 8.30
N GLU A 545 3.40 -2.28 7.63
CA GLU A 545 2.39 -1.50 6.88
C GLU A 545 1.62 -0.54 7.80
N HIS A 546 1.05 -1.09 8.88
CA HIS A 546 0.20 -0.38 9.83
C HIS A 546 0.69 -0.51 11.27
N GLY A 547 0.31 0.46 12.10
CA GLY A 547 0.73 0.53 13.50
C GLY A 547 -0.20 1.33 14.39
N ILE A 548 0.13 1.33 15.68
CA ILE A 548 -0.44 2.23 16.68
C ILE A 548 0.44 3.49 16.73
N ILE A 549 -0.16 4.65 16.48
CA ILE A 549 0.53 5.94 16.40
C ILE A 549 -0.04 6.86 17.47
N VAL A 550 0.79 7.24 18.45
CA VAL A 550 0.43 8.18 19.52
C VAL A 550 1.08 9.52 19.20
N ASN A 551 0.30 10.46 18.67
CA ASN A 551 0.80 11.79 18.34
C ASN A 551 1.07 12.62 19.61
N ASN A 552 1.81 13.73 19.47
CA ASN A 552 2.07 14.61 20.60
C ASN A 552 0.76 15.16 21.20
N GLY A 553 0.62 15.07 22.52
CA GLY A 553 -0.61 15.41 23.25
C GLY A 553 -1.72 14.35 23.18
N GLY A 554 -1.56 13.28 22.40
CA GLY A 554 -2.44 12.11 22.43
C GLY A 554 -2.11 11.20 23.61
N LYS A 555 -3.13 10.65 24.27
CA LYS A 555 -3.01 9.75 25.43
C LYS A 555 -3.24 8.28 25.05
N PHE A 556 -2.28 7.43 25.38
CA PHE A 556 -2.34 5.98 25.27
C PHE A 556 -2.07 5.37 26.65
N ASP A 557 -3.08 4.72 27.22
CA ASP A 557 -3.08 4.27 28.62
C ASP A 557 -3.68 2.87 28.70
N VAL A 558 -2.79 1.87 28.72
CA VAL A 558 -3.14 0.47 28.53
C VAL A 558 -2.66 -0.34 29.72
N GLN A 559 -3.61 -0.95 30.41
CA GLN A 559 -3.43 -1.55 31.73
C GLN A 559 -4.07 -2.94 31.79
N GLY A 560 -3.26 -3.97 32.06
CA GLY A 560 -3.74 -5.30 32.45
C GLY A 560 -3.92 -5.44 33.96
N ASN A 561 -4.31 -6.63 34.42
CA ASN A 561 -4.53 -6.91 35.84
C ASN A 561 -3.21 -7.19 36.59
N ILE A 562 -3.13 -6.71 37.83
CA ILE A 562 -1.97 -6.78 38.72
C ILE A 562 -1.63 -8.23 39.09
N ASP A 563 -2.65 -9.09 39.26
CA ASP A 563 -2.46 -10.50 39.61
C ASP A 563 -1.95 -11.39 38.45
N THR A 564 -1.69 -10.81 37.26
CA THR A 564 -1.29 -11.59 36.09
C THR A 564 0.22 -11.79 35.98
N THR A 565 0.62 -13.05 35.90
CA THR A 565 1.97 -13.44 35.48
C THR A 565 2.17 -13.10 34.00
N PRO A 566 3.43 -13.03 33.51
CA PRO A 566 3.74 -12.79 32.09
C PRO A 566 3.00 -13.66 31.07
N SER A 567 2.50 -14.85 31.46
CA SER A 567 1.75 -15.80 30.62
C SER A 567 0.23 -15.81 30.83
N THR A 568 -0.29 -14.99 31.75
CA THR A 568 -1.73 -14.88 32.07
C THR A 568 -2.27 -13.45 31.89
N ARG A 569 -1.46 -12.58 31.28
CA ARG A 569 -1.80 -11.18 31.04
C ARG A 569 -3.03 -11.06 30.18
N ASN A 570 -3.93 -10.20 30.62
CA ASN A 570 -5.27 -10.08 30.06
C ASN A 570 -5.49 -8.78 29.29
N CYS A 571 -4.39 -8.12 28.92
CA CYS A 571 -4.37 -7.04 27.95
C CYS A 571 -3.31 -7.37 26.90
N LEU A 572 -3.75 -7.69 25.67
CA LEU A 572 -2.90 -8.12 24.57
C LEU A 572 -2.90 -7.09 23.44
N ILE A 573 -1.72 -6.69 23.00
CA ILE A 573 -1.50 -5.94 21.76
C ILE A 573 -0.65 -6.80 20.83
N ALA A 574 -1.15 -7.09 19.63
CA ALA A 574 -0.42 -7.93 18.70
C ALA A 574 -0.64 -7.56 17.23
N SER A 575 0.25 -8.07 16.38
CA SER A 575 -0.07 -8.25 14.97
C SER A 575 -1.14 -9.33 14.82
N GLU A 576 -2.10 -9.14 13.92
CA GLU A 576 -3.06 -10.19 13.56
C GLU A 576 -2.35 -11.40 12.95
N ASN A 577 -1.33 -11.15 12.13
CA ASN A 577 -0.43 -12.15 11.56
C ASN A 577 1.02 -11.90 12.01
N SER A 578 1.63 -12.86 12.70
CA SER A 578 3.00 -12.76 13.24
C SER A 578 4.10 -12.61 12.17
N SER A 579 3.79 -12.94 10.90
CA SER A 579 4.68 -12.76 9.74
C SER A 579 4.65 -11.34 9.19
N TYR A 580 3.57 -10.59 9.43
CA TYR A 580 3.37 -9.22 8.96
C TYR A 580 3.31 -8.26 10.15
N LYS A 581 4.45 -8.13 10.83
CA LYS A 581 4.57 -7.42 12.11
C LYS A 581 4.13 -5.96 12.03
N THR A 582 3.26 -5.53 12.95
CA THR A 582 2.86 -4.15 13.20
C THR A 582 3.95 -3.39 13.99
N TYR A 583 3.70 -2.15 14.40
CA TYR A 583 4.60 -1.34 15.24
C TYR A 583 3.79 -0.44 16.19
N ILE A 584 4.42 0.00 17.29
CA ILE A 584 3.88 1.05 18.16
C ILE A 584 4.85 2.23 18.10
N ARG A 585 4.35 3.43 17.79
CA ARG A 585 5.17 4.65 17.66
C ARG A 585 4.61 5.74 18.55
N ASN A 586 5.39 6.15 19.55
CA ASN A 586 5.07 7.21 20.48
C ASN A 586 5.80 8.50 20.08
N TYR A 587 5.05 9.60 20.02
CA TYR A 587 5.52 10.99 19.88
C TYR A 587 5.02 11.89 21.03
N SER A 588 4.38 11.30 22.05
CA SER A 588 3.83 12.07 23.17
C SER A 588 4.97 12.58 24.06
N GLN A 589 5.02 13.90 24.25
CA GLN A 589 6.07 14.55 25.03
C GLN A 589 5.73 14.67 26.53
N THR A 590 4.47 14.40 26.89
CA THR A 590 4.01 14.30 28.27
C THR A 590 4.11 12.86 28.73
N GLU A 591 4.90 12.58 29.76
CA GLU A 591 5.12 11.20 30.24
C GLU A 591 3.81 10.48 30.62
N ALA A 592 2.88 11.18 31.29
CA ALA A 592 1.58 10.64 31.68
C ALA A 592 0.65 10.28 30.51
N ASN A 593 1.02 10.62 29.27
CA ASN A 593 0.25 10.32 28.07
C ASN A 593 0.67 9.02 27.37
N PHE A 594 1.77 8.36 27.74
CA PHE A 594 2.10 7.04 27.19
C PHE A 594 2.43 6.08 28.33
N ASN A 595 1.44 5.31 28.76
CA ASN A 595 1.55 4.32 29.82
C ASN A 595 1.17 2.94 29.30
N MET A 596 2.06 1.97 29.49
CA MET A 596 1.72 0.53 29.42
C MET A 596 2.06 -0.13 30.75
N HIS A 597 1.10 -0.86 31.30
CA HIS A 597 1.20 -1.51 32.60
C HIS A 597 0.57 -2.91 32.53
N TYR A 598 1.29 -3.97 32.90
CA TYR A 598 0.78 -5.36 32.80
C TYR A 598 0.23 -5.72 31.40
N VAL A 599 0.92 -5.31 30.33
CA VAL A 599 0.50 -5.56 28.93
C VAL A 599 1.34 -6.69 28.32
N GLU A 600 0.71 -7.57 27.53
CA GLU A 600 1.43 -8.45 26.60
C GLU A 600 1.48 -7.80 25.22
N VAL A 601 2.68 -7.70 24.65
CA VAL A 601 2.95 -7.11 23.33
C VAL A 601 3.73 -8.13 22.49
N SER A 602 3.07 -8.74 21.50
CA SER A 602 3.62 -9.84 20.72
C SER A 602 3.70 -9.53 19.23
N SER A 603 4.82 -9.91 18.61
CA SER A 603 5.05 -9.77 17.16
C SER A 603 4.97 -8.32 16.66
N VAL A 604 5.50 -7.38 17.45
CA VAL A 604 5.55 -5.94 17.12
C VAL A 604 6.98 -5.56 16.75
N GLY A 605 7.18 -4.94 15.59
CA GLY A 605 8.45 -4.36 15.14
C GLY A 605 9.02 -4.99 13.85
N VAL A 606 9.57 -4.14 12.99
CA VAL A 606 10.26 -4.50 11.74
C VAL A 606 11.56 -3.72 11.57
N ALA A 607 12.48 -4.18 10.73
CA ALA A 607 13.77 -3.51 10.48
C ALA A 607 13.64 -2.23 9.61
N VAL A 608 12.70 -1.33 9.94
CA VAL A 608 12.37 -0.10 9.19
C VAL A 608 12.32 1.09 10.13
N ALA A 609 12.84 2.24 9.68
CA ALA A 609 12.94 3.47 10.46
C ALA A 609 11.61 3.85 11.15
N GLY A 610 11.65 4.03 12.48
CA GLY A 610 10.49 4.40 13.29
C GLY A 610 9.46 3.28 13.53
N LYS A 611 9.72 2.05 13.07
CA LYS A 611 8.79 0.92 13.12
C LYS A 611 9.39 -0.32 13.80
N TYR A 612 10.42 -0.14 14.63
CA TYR A 612 11.27 -1.25 15.09
C TYR A 612 10.72 -2.12 16.21
N GLY A 613 9.62 -1.73 16.85
CA GLY A 613 9.05 -2.38 18.02
C GLY A 613 8.10 -1.41 18.68
N ILE A 614 8.22 -1.27 20.00
CA ILE A 614 7.66 -0.13 20.73
C ILE A 614 8.68 1.02 20.67
N THR A 615 8.46 1.99 19.78
CA THR A 615 9.42 3.06 19.47
C THR A 615 8.99 4.38 20.12
N PHE A 616 9.84 4.94 20.98
CA PHE A 616 9.75 6.32 21.45
C PHE A 616 10.58 7.17 20.50
N ASP A 617 9.90 8.00 19.72
CA ASP A 617 10.44 8.59 18.51
C ASP A 617 10.64 10.09 18.69
N GLY A 618 11.89 10.53 18.76
CA GLY A 618 12.27 11.94 18.70
C GLY A 618 12.46 12.65 20.04
N ALA A 619 13.04 13.85 19.93
CA ALA A 619 13.40 14.70 21.05
C ALA A 619 12.18 15.11 21.87
N GLY A 620 12.31 14.99 23.19
CA GLY A 620 11.25 15.32 24.14
C GLY A 620 10.12 14.30 24.20
N THR A 621 10.10 13.23 23.40
CA THR A 621 9.14 12.11 23.54
C THR A 621 9.39 11.38 24.86
N ARG A 622 8.32 11.06 25.60
CA ARG A 622 8.36 10.49 26.96
C ARG A 622 7.27 9.45 27.18
N GLY A 623 7.42 8.66 28.25
CA GLY A 623 6.39 7.76 28.77
C GLY A 623 6.95 6.70 29.72
N LYS A 624 6.05 5.81 30.16
CA LYS A 624 6.35 4.71 31.06
C LYS A 624 5.89 3.37 30.48
N ILE A 625 6.76 2.36 30.52
CA ILE A 625 6.38 0.96 30.25
C ILE A 625 6.79 0.15 31.47
N ASN A 626 5.81 -0.43 32.16
CA ASN A 626 6.06 -1.15 33.40
C ASN A 626 5.37 -2.52 33.43
N TYR A 627 5.99 -3.51 34.07
CA TYR A 627 5.41 -4.85 34.34
C TYR A 627 4.85 -5.58 33.10
N SER A 628 5.34 -5.27 31.90
CA SER A 628 4.80 -5.75 30.62
C SER A 628 5.70 -6.82 29.97
N SER A 629 5.23 -7.53 28.94
CA SER A 629 6.01 -8.53 28.17
C SER A 629 6.06 -8.09 26.72
N ILE A 630 7.24 -8.01 26.14
CA ILE A 630 7.45 -7.50 24.79
C ILE A 630 8.33 -8.49 24.02
N HIS A 631 7.71 -9.26 23.12
CA HIS A 631 8.36 -10.43 22.53
C HIS A 631 7.98 -10.71 21.09
N ASN A 632 8.77 -11.58 20.45
CA ASN A 632 8.67 -11.95 19.03
C ASN A 632 8.76 -10.74 18.09
N GLY A 633 9.26 -9.59 18.54
CA GLY A 633 9.37 -8.33 17.80
C GLY A 633 10.59 -8.25 16.90
N TYR A 634 11.04 -7.03 16.58
CA TYR A 634 12.38 -6.81 16.00
C TYR A 634 13.34 -6.30 17.08
N TYR A 635 13.12 -5.09 17.57
CA TYR A 635 13.45 -4.72 18.95
C TYR A 635 12.21 -4.93 19.83
N GLY A 636 12.41 -5.15 21.12
CA GLY A 636 11.30 -5.06 22.08
C GLY A 636 10.89 -3.59 22.27
N ILE A 637 11.73 -2.84 23.00
CA ILE A 637 11.56 -1.41 23.25
C ILE A 637 12.72 -0.63 22.62
N TYR A 638 12.42 0.47 21.94
CA TYR A 638 13.41 1.33 21.30
C TYR A 638 13.20 2.81 21.69
N LEU A 639 14.17 3.38 22.40
CA LEU A 639 14.26 4.82 22.65
C LEU A 639 15.17 5.43 21.59
N TRP A 640 14.60 6.25 20.69
CA TRP A 640 15.33 6.93 19.61
C TRP A 640 15.27 8.43 19.80
N ASN A 641 16.42 9.04 20.14
CA ASN A 641 16.53 10.46 20.49
C ASN A 641 15.57 10.87 21.64
N SER A 642 15.22 9.92 22.52
CA SER A 642 14.16 10.07 23.52
C SER A 642 14.76 9.92 24.92
N SER A 643 14.53 10.94 25.76
CA SER A 643 15.25 11.11 27.02
C SER A 643 14.29 11.27 28.19
N ASN A 644 14.73 10.87 29.38
CA ASN A 644 13.95 10.90 30.61
C ASN A 644 12.66 10.05 30.56
N ASN A 645 12.78 8.79 30.09
CA ASN A 645 11.75 7.75 30.15
C ASN A 645 11.96 6.79 31.32
N THR A 646 10.90 6.09 31.71
CA THR A 646 10.94 5.00 32.71
C THR A 646 10.52 3.68 32.07
N ILE A 647 11.44 2.72 31.98
CA ILE A 647 11.18 1.36 31.48
C ILE A 647 11.51 0.39 32.62
N SER A 648 10.50 -0.16 33.31
CA SER A 648 10.76 -1.00 34.49
C SER A 648 9.99 -2.32 34.60
N ASN A 649 10.56 -3.33 35.24
CA ASN A 649 9.88 -4.60 35.55
C ASN A 649 9.33 -5.36 34.31
N ASN A 650 9.83 -5.08 33.10
CA ASN A 650 9.34 -5.69 31.86
C ASN A 650 10.11 -6.96 31.48
N SER A 651 9.48 -7.87 30.75
CA SER A 651 10.13 -9.04 30.13
C SER A 651 10.27 -8.82 28.61
N CYS A 652 11.48 -8.56 28.13
CA CYS A 652 11.77 -8.34 26.70
C CYS A 652 12.54 -9.54 26.11
N TYR A 653 11.84 -10.43 25.39
CA TYR A 653 12.43 -11.72 24.99
C TYR A 653 12.08 -12.18 23.58
N SER A 654 12.88 -13.10 23.02
CA SER A 654 12.69 -13.66 21.67
C SER A 654 12.53 -12.59 20.57
N ASN A 655 13.11 -11.40 20.76
CA ASN A 655 13.15 -10.36 19.73
C ASN A 655 14.32 -10.62 18.78
N VAL A 656 14.14 -10.25 17.50
CA VAL A 656 15.11 -10.56 16.43
C VAL A 656 16.47 -9.86 16.63
N ASN A 657 16.54 -8.83 17.46
CA ASN A 657 17.78 -8.11 17.72
C ASN A 657 17.97 -7.82 19.23
N TYR A 658 17.70 -6.60 19.69
CA TYR A 658 17.81 -6.22 21.12
C TYR A 658 16.47 -6.30 21.88
N GLY A 659 16.51 -6.67 23.15
CA GLY A 659 15.36 -6.58 24.05
C GLY A 659 14.97 -5.12 24.32
N ILE A 660 15.94 -4.29 24.73
CA ILE A 660 15.80 -2.85 24.93
C ILE A 660 16.97 -2.12 24.23
N LEU A 661 16.66 -1.10 23.43
CA LEU A 661 17.66 -0.27 22.74
C LEU A 661 17.50 1.22 23.09
N LEU A 662 18.60 1.87 23.42
CA LEU A 662 18.74 3.32 23.56
C LEU A 662 19.69 3.86 22.49
N PHE A 663 19.23 4.80 21.68
CA PHE A 663 20.04 5.47 20.64
C PHE A 663 19.90 6.98 20.76
N ASN A 664 21.01 7.70 20.91
CA ASN A 664 21.03 9.16 21.21
C ASN A 664 20.09 9.54 22.38
N SER A 665 19.99 8.68 23.39
CA SER A 665 18.93 8.74 24.41
C SER A 665 19.54 8.85 25.81
N PHE A 666 19.18 9.90 26.55
CA PHE A 666 19.85 10.32 27.78
C PHE A 666 18.91 10.27 28.99
N ASN A 667 19.48 10.21 30.20
CA ASN A 667 18.73 10.39 31.45
C ASN A 667 17.58 9.40 31.67
N ASN A 668 17.58 8.24 30.99
CA ASN A 668 16.53 7.23 31.11
C ASN A 668 16.77 6.30 32.31
N THR A 669 15.67 5.83 32.90
CA THR A 669 15.65 4.82 33.98
C THR A 669 15.23 3.48 33.38
N ILE A 670 16.14 2.51 33.33
CA ILE A 670 15.92 1.15 32.83
C ILE A 670 16.13 0.16 33.99
N THR A 671 15.06 -0.25 34.67
CA THR A 671 15.19 -0.96 35.96
C THR A 671 14.38 -2.25 36.10
N ASN A 672 14.94 -3.27 36.74
CA ASN A 672 14.26 -4.55 37.03
C ASN A 672 13.69 -5.28 35.80
N ASN A 673 14.18 -4.99 34.59
CA ASN A 673 13.72 -5.66 33.37
C ASN A 673 14.45 -7.00 33.18
N ILE A 674 13.76 -7.98 32.59
CA ILE A 674 14.27 -9.29 32.25
C ILE A 674 14.43 -9.34 30.72
N CYS A 675 15.67 -9.36 30.21
CA CYS A 675 15.96 -9.34 28.78
C CYS A 675 16.64 -10.63 28.34
N TYR A 676 15.91 -11.56 27.72
CA TYR A 676 16.43 -12.91 27.46
C TYR A 676 16.08 -13.51 26.10
N SER A 677 16.92 -14.45 25.63
CA SER A 677 16.72 -15.18 24.37
C SER A 677 16.50 -14.27 23.14
N ASN A 678 17.01 -13.04 23.17
CA ASN A 678 17.03 -12.16 22.01
C ASN A 678 18.23 -12.54 21.12
N THR A 679 18.06 -12.52 19.80
CA THR A 679 19.10 -12.98 18.85
C THR A 679 20.23 -11.97 18.63
N SER A 680 20.30 -10.91 19.42
CA SER A 680 21.53 -10.12 19.63
C SER A 680 21.76 -9.90 21.13
N GLY A 681 21.52 -8.71 21.68
CA GLY A 681 21.79 -8.41 23.09
C GLY A 681 20.54 -8.20 23.96
N GLY A 682 20.72 -8.17 25.28
CA GLY A 682 19.64 -7.84 26.22
C GLY A 682 19.28 -6.34 26.16
N ILE A 683 20.19 -5.50 26.69
CA ILE A 683 20.07 -4.04 26.71
C ILE A 683 21.25 -3.43 25.93
N TYR A 684 20.98 -2.56 24.96
CA TYR A 684 22.01 -1.91 24.14
C TYR A 684 21.89 -0.37 24.18
N LEU A 685 23.00 0.30 24.44
CA LEU A 685 23.16 1.76 24.45
C LEU A 685 24.11 2.16 23.33
N ASN A 686 23.67 3.05 22.45
CA ASN A 686 24.53 3.72 21.47
C ASN A 686 24.40 5.24 21.60
N SER A 687 25.53 5.95 21.71
CA SER A 687 25.56 7.42 21.85
C SER A 687 24.62 7.93 22.96
N SER A 688 24.46 7.11 24.01
CA SER A 688 23.43 7.24 25.03
C SER A 688 24.12 7.36 26.38
N ALA A 689 24.28 8.60 26.84
CA ALA A 689 24.98 8.95 28.06
C ALA A 689 24.00 9.15 29.23
N ASN A 690 24.53 9.12 30.46
CA ASN A 690 23.78 9.49 31.67
C ASN A 690 22.47 8.69 31.86
N ASN A 691 22.45 7.38 31.58
CA ASN A 691 21.31 6.51 31.87
C ASN A 691 21.58 5.67 33.14
N THR A 692 20.51 5.28 33.83
CA THR A 692 20.56 4.36 34.97
C THR A 692 20.01 3.00 34.55
N ILE A 693 20.85 1.98 34.57
CA ILE A 693 20.52 0.59 34.22
C ILE A 693 20.73 -0.25 35.48
N SER A 694 19.66 -0.57 36.21
CA SER A 694 19.81 -1.26 37.49
C SER A 694 18.78 -2.33 37.83
N GLY A 695 19.22 -3.42 38.47
CA GLY A 695 18.35 -4.53 38.86
C GLY A 695 17.88 -5.43 37.70
N ASN A 696 18.39 -5.22 36.48
CA ASN A 696 17.94 -5.97 35.31
C ASN A 696 18.61 -7.36 35.24
N SER A 697 17.90 -8.35 34.71
CA SER A 697 18.44 -9.70 34.44
C SER A 697 18.55 -9.92 32.93
N CYS A 698 19.77 -9.92 32.40
CA CYS A 698 20.04 -10.06 30.96
C CYS A 698 20.71 -11.42 30.68
N TYR A 699 19.97 -12.39 30.13
CA TYR A 699 20.49 -13.75 29.99
C TYR A 699 20.13 -14.51 28.72
N SER A 700 20.93 -15.51 28.36
CA SER A 700 20.70 -16.37 27.18
C SER A 700 20.52 -15.61 25.86
N ASN A 701 21.08 -14.39 25.74
CA ASN A 701 21.07 -13.61 24.49
C ASN A 701 22.26 -14.04 23.61
N SER A 702 22.11 -13.93 22.28
CA SER A 702 23.12 -14.39 21.30
C SER A 702 24.32 -13.46 21.12
N SER A 703 24.52 -12.49 22.02
CA SER A 703 25.65 -11.57 22.05
C SER A 703 25.93 -11.13 23.50
N ALA A 704 25.75 -9.85 23.83
CA ALA A 704 26.00 -9.31 25.15
C ALA A 704 24.73 -9.11 26.00
N GLY A 705 24.84 -9.28 27.32
CA GLY A 705 23.74 -9.00 28.26
C GLY A 705 23.40 -7.52 28.31
N ILE A 706 24.38 -6.68 28.63
CA ILE A 706 24.32 -5.21 28.59
C ILE A 706 25.49 -4.72 27.72
N TYR A 707 25.23 -3.86 26.75
CA TYR A 707 26.24 -3.34 25.83
C TYR A 707 26.18 -1.81 25.73
N LEU A 708 27.28 -1.14 26.10
CA LEU A 708 27.51 0.29 25.90
C LEU A 708 28.46 0.49 24.72
N ASN A 709 28.05 1.29 23.74
CA ASN A 709 28.82 1.55 22.53
C ASN A 709 28.77 3.03 22.15
N THR A 710 29.81 3.50 21.46
CA THR A 710 29.91 4.81 20.79
C THR A 710 29.55 5.97 21.72
N ASN A 711 30.50 6.51 22.49
CA ASN A 711 30.28 7.67 23.36
C ASN A 711 29.13 7.53 24.39
N SER A 712 28.77 6.31 24.79
CA SER A 712 27.79 6.08 25.85
C SER A 712 28.44 6.30 27.21
N ASN A 713 28.52 7.57 27.62
CA ASN A 713 29.32 8.06 28.75
C ASN A 713 28.51 8.22 30.04
N GLY A 714 29.16 8.15 31.21
CA GLY A 714 28.54 8.57 32.48
C GLY A 714 27.31 7.77 32.92
N ASN A 715 27.09 6.57 32.39
CA ASN A 715 25.99 5.70 32.78
C ASN A 715 26.29 4.97 34.09
N VAL A 716 25.23 4.68 34.85
CA VAL A 716 25.27 3.86 36.07
C VAL A 716 24.68 2.49 35.75
N ILE A 717 25.50 1.44 35.86
CA ILE A 717 25.13 0.04 35.64
C ILE A 717 25.24 -0.66 37.00
N ALA A 718 24.13 -0.78 37.73
CA ALA A 718 24.14 -1.17 39.14
C ALA A 718 23.24 -2.38 39.45
N ASN A 719 23.73 -3.36 40.22
CA ASN A 719 22.91 -4.48 40.70
C ASN A 719 22.24 -5.33 39.58
N ASN A 720 22.83 -5.46 38.39
CA ASN A 720 22.27 -6.28 37.29
C ASN A 720 22.88 -7.69 37.29
N ASP A 721 22.11 -8.67 36.82
CA ASP A 721 22.53 -10.06 36.64
C ASP A 721 22.69 -10.37 35.15
N CYS A 722 23.91 -10.64 34.69
CA CYS A 722 24.21 -10.88 33.27
C CYS A 722 24.81 -12.27 33.06
N TYR A 723 24.03 -13.25 32.58
CA TYR A 723 24.48 -14.64 32.56
C TYR A 723 24.06 -15.46 31.34
N LEU A 724 24.80 -16.52 31.02
CA LEU A 724 24.51 -17.42 29.87
C LEU A 724 24.40 -16.70 28.51
N ASN A 725 24.88 -15.45 28.38
CA ASN A 725 24.95 -14.77 27.09
C ASN A 725 26.16 -15.32 26.32
N SER A 726 26.03 -15.52 25.01
CA SER A 726 27.05 -16.23 24.23
C SER A 726 28.39 -15.49 24.11
N SER A 727 28.44 -14.20 24.43
CA SER A 727 29.63 -13.36 24.33
C SER A 727 29.99 -12.72 25.68
N VAL A 728 29.42 -11.56 26.03
CA VAL A 728 29.85 -10.78 27.22
C VAL A 728 28.66 -10.52 28.13
N GLY A 729 28.85 -10.57 29.45
CA GLY A 729 27.83 -10.08 30.39
C GLY A 729 27.62 -8.57 30.25
N ILE A 730 28.66 -7.77 30.52
CA ILE A 730 28.66 -6.30 30.36
C ILE A 730 29.80 -5.86 29.44
N TYR A 731 29.48 -5.29 28.28
CA TYR A 731 30.47 -4.81 27.30
C TYR A 731 30.49 -3.28 27.24
N ILE A 732 31.66 -2.67 27.40
CA ILE A 732 31.92 -1.23 27.25
C ILE A 732 32.85 -1.01 26.04
N ASN A 733 32.37 -0.32 25.01
CA ASN A 733 33.07 -0.17 23.73
C ASN A 733 33.03 1.27 23.16
N ASN A 734 33.99 1.59 22.29
CA ASN A 734 34.07 2.78 21.44
C ASN A 734 33.80 4.08 22.19
N THR A 735 34.82 4.53 22.93
CA THR A 735 34.83 5.79 23.68
C THR A 735 33.67 5.96 24.67
N SER A 736 33.11 4.85 25.17
CA SER A 736 32.10 4.85 26.23
C SER A 736 32.79 4.97 27.58
N ASN A 737 33.01 6.22 28.00
CA ASN A 737 33.91 6.62 29.07
C ASN A 737 33.19 7.03 30.36
N ASN A 738 33.91 6.99 31.48
CA ASN A 738 33.43 7.45 32.79
C ASN A 738 32.15 6.73 33.30
N ASN A 739 31.90 5.50 32.86
CA ASN A 739 30.78 4.68 33.32
C ASN A 739 31.12 3.95 34.63
N ILE A 740 30.10 3.68 35.44
CA ILE A 740 30.22 3.01 36.74
C ILE A 740 29.44 1.70 36.72
N VAL A 741 30.15 0.59 36.89
CA VAL A 741 29.61 -0.77 36.93
C VAL A 741 29.70 -1.26 38.37
N SER A 742 28.60 -1.23 39.12
CA SER A 742 28.58 -1.51 40.57
C SER A 742 27.70 -2.70 40.96
N ASN A 743 28.15 -3.54 41.90
CA ASN A 743 27.34 -4.61 42.49
C ASN A 743 26.68 -5.60 41.49
N ASN A 744 27.20 -5.73 40.27
CA ASN A 744 26.62 -6.63 39.26
C ASN A 744 27.16 -8.06 39.44
N GLU A 745 26.32 -9.07 39.20
CA GLU A 745 26.77 -10.45 39.02
C GLU A 745 26.83 -10.79 37.52
N SER A 746 27.94 -11.37 37.07
CA SER A 746 28.11 -11.71 35.65
C SER A 746 28.87 -13.01 35.48
N TYR A 747 28.20 -14.05 35.01
CA TYR A 747 28.66 -15.44 35.13
C TYR A 747 28.18 -16.32 33.96
N SER A 748 28.90 -17.39 33.65
CA SER A 748 28.60 -18.29 32.52
C SER A 748 28.45 -17.61 31.15
N ASN A 749 29.09 -16.47 30.92
CA ASN A 749 29.27 -15.86 29.59
C ASN A 749 30.66 -16.26 29.04
N ALA A 750 31.10 -15.73 27.88
CA ALA A 750 32.53 -15.82 27.53
C ALA A 750 33.36 -14.85 28.39
N TYR A 751 32.91 -13.59 28.52
CA TYR A 751 33.50 -12.62 29.45
C TYR A 751 32.50 -12.03 30.44
N GLY A 752 32.93 -11.81 31.69
CA GLY A 752 32.12 -11.17 32.72
C GLY A 752 31.88 -9.68 32.42
N VAL A 753 32.98 -8.92 32.31
CA VAL A 753 33.02 -7.54 31.81
C VAL A 753 34.09 -7.46 30.71
N TYR A 754 33.82 -6.72 29.63
CA TYR A 754 34.77 -6.52 28.54
C TYR A 754 34.93 -5.03 28.21
N SER A 755 36.17 -4.58 28.02
CA SER A 755 36.51 -3.17 27.76
C SER A 755 37.29 -3.02 26.45
N GLN A 756 36.75 -2.23 25.52
CA GLN A 756 37.40 -1.89 24.25
C GLN A 756 37.34 -0.37 24.02
N ALA A 757 38.46 0.22 23.59
CA ALA A 757 38.56 1.62 23.15
C ALA A 757 37.95 2.66 24.10
N SER A 758 37.92 2.36 25.41
CA SER A 758 37.12 3.09 26.41
C SER A 758 37.89 3.29 27.71
N ILE A 759 37.79 4.48 28.30
CA ILE A 759 38.64 4.95 29.41
C ILE A 759 37.84 5.47 30.62
N ASN A 760 38.51 5.52 31.76
CA ASN A 760 37.98 6.02 33.04
C ASN A 760 36.75 5.27 33.56
N ASN A 761 36.53 4.04 33.10
CA ASN A 761 35.43 3.20 33.58
C ASN A 761 35.82 2.54 34.91
N THR A 762 34.90 2.51 35.87
CA THR A 762 35.14 1.89 37.19
C THR A 762 34.17 0.74 37.42
N VAL A 763 34.70 -0.43 37.74
CA VAL A 763 33.94 -1.60 38.21
C VAL A 763 34.14 -1.71 39.72
N VAL A 764 33.06 -1.87 40.49
CA VAL A 764 33.13 -1.85 41.96
C VAL A 764 32.20 -2.89 42.58
N ASN A 765 32.74 -3.68 43.51
CA ASN A 765 32.01 -4.70 44.27
C ASN A 765 31.19 -5.68 43.40
N CYS A 766 31.64 -5.93 42.16
CA CYS A 766 31.00 -6.89 41.25
C CYS A 766 31.50 -8.32 41.52
N ALA A 767 30.64 -9.30 41.29
CA ALA A 767 30.95 -10.72 41.43
C ALA A 767 30.94 -11.39 40.05
N LEU A 768 32.12 -11.63 39.49
CA LEU A 768 32.28 -12.12 38.12
C LEU A 768 32.65 -13.61 38.16
N GLY A 769 31.87 -14.46 37.48
CA GLY A 769 32.06 -15.92 37.45
C GLY A 769 31.49 -16.67 38.66
N LYS A 770 30.97 -15.97 39.67
CA LYS A 770 30.58 -16.52 40.99
C LYS A 770 29.63 -17.72 40.93
N SER A 771 28.57 -17.59 40.13
CA SER A 771 27.52 -18.61 39.98
C SER A 771 27.76 -19.54 38.78
N GLY A 772 28.97 -19.49 38.20
CA GLY A 772 29.41 -20.29 37.06
C GLY A 772 30.49 -19.55 36.27
N ASN A 773 31.64 -20.19 36.02
CA ASN A 773 32.79 -19.53 35.39
C ASN A 773 32.41 -18.90 34.04
N ASN A 774 32.88 -17.67 33.80
CA ASN A 774 32.99 -17.13 32.45
C ASN A 774 34.09 -17.89 31.70
N THR A 775 33.84 -18.29 30.45
CA THR A 775 34.65 -19.32 29.77
C THR A 775 35.97 -18.82 29.21
N SER A 776 36.08 -17.53 28.87
CA SER A 776 37.31 -16.88 28.41
C SER A 776 37.96 -16.07 29.54
N GLY A 777 37.17 -15.33 30.32
CA GLY A 777 37.61 -14.81 31.61
C GLY A 777 36.65 -13.83 32.28
N ASP A 778 36.89 -13.42 33.53
CA ASP A 778 36.00 -12.47 34.19
C ASP A 778 36.14 -11.04 33.63
N ILE A 779 37.35 -10.62 33.29
CA ILE A 779 37.66 -9.37 32.59
C ILE A 779 38.32 -9.69 31.24
N GLY A 780 37.91 -9.00 30.17
CA GLY A 780 38.56 -9.08 28.86
C GLY A 780 38.82 -7.71 28.22
N TYR A 781 39.78 -7.67 27.30
CA TYR A 781 40.30 -6.48 26.61
C TYR A 781 40.47 -6.74 25.10
N ASP A 782 40.36 -5.70 24.28
CA ASP A 782 40.70 -5.75 22.83
C ASP A 782 41.76 -4.71 22.43
N SER A 783 42.48 -5.07 21.39
CA SER A 783 43.71 -4.51 20.82
C SER A 783 43.59 -3.17 20.10
N THR A 784 42.38 -2.77 19.69
CA THR A 784 42.24 -1.73 18.65
C THR A 784 42.51 -0.29 19.12
N ALA A 785 42.38 0.00 20.42
CA ALA A 785 42.65 1.32 20.99
C ALA A 785 42.77 1.31 22.52
N VAL A 786 43.28 2.41 23.09
CA VAL A 786 43.53 2.60 24.52
C VAL A 786 42.29 2.27 25.36
N SER A 787 42.44 1.32 26.27
CA SER A 787 41.39 0.88 27.19
C SER A 787 41.86 0.99 28.64
N LYS A 788 41.07 1.64 29.51
CA LYS A 788 41.43 1.90 30.92
C LYS A 788 40.28 1.57 31.85
N LEU A 789 40.50 0.61 32.74
CA LEU A 789 39.52 0.09 33.69
C LEU A 789 40.11 0.07 35.11
N THR A 790 39.31 0.50 36.09
CA THR A 790 39.64 0.42 37.52
C THR A 790 38.67 -0.50 38.23
N LEU A 791 39.17 -1.50 38.96
CA LEU A 791 38.39 -2.42 39.80
C LEU A 791 38.59 -2.08 41.28
N LYS A 792 37.50 -2.08 42.06
CA LYS A 792 37.53 -1.83 43.52
C LYS A 792 36.68 -2.86 44.25
N GLY A 793 37.29 -3.72 45.07
CA GLY A 793 36.59 -4.74 45.86
C GLY A 793 35.84 -5.79 45.03
N CYS A 794 36.22 -6.00 43.77
CA CYS A 794 35.59 -6.99 42.89
C CYS A 794 36.11 -8.40 43.19
N ASN A 795 35.23 -9.40 43.07
CA ASN A 795 35.58 -10.81 43.23
C ASN A 795 35.52 -11.51 41.86
N LEU A 796 36.63 -12.13 41.46
CA LEU A 796 36.83 -12.77 40.16
C LEU A 796 37.00 -14.28 40.39
N TYR A 797 35.96 -15.05 40.08
CA TYR A 797 35.84 -16.47 40.44
C TYR A 797 36.26 -17.42 39.31
N SER A 798 36.33 -16.95 38.06
CA SER A 798 36.67 -17.78 36.91
C SER A 798 38.14 -18.18 36.91
N THR A 799 38.45 -19.32 36.29
CA THR A 799 39.83 -19.83 36.14
C THR A 799 40.76 -18.79 35.50
N THR A 800 40.29 -18.12 34.46
CA THR A 800 40.92 -16.91 33.91
C THR A 800 40.23 -15.70 34.52
N LYS A 801 40.91 -14.99 35.43
CA LYS A 801 40.35 -13.78 36.04
C LYS A 801 40.41 -12.57 35.10
N VAL A 802 41.55 -12.39 34.45
CA VAL A 802 41.78 -11.31 33.47
C VAL A 802 42.42 -11.92 32.25
N ASP A 803 41.74 -11.83 31.11
CA ASP A 803 42.36 -12.02 29.81
C ASP A 803 42.99 -10.70 29.37
N ALA A 804 44.33 -10.65 29.47
CA ALA A 804 45.13 -9.51 29.07
C ALA A 804 45.64 -9.60 27.62
N ALA A 805 45.24 -10.61 26.83
CA ALA A 805 45.77 -10.82 25.48
C ALA A 805 45.51 -9.65 24.53
N GLY A 806 44.44 -8.87 24.74
CA GLY A 806 44.15 -7.63 24.01
C GLY A 806 44.78 -6.35 24.57
N MET A 807 45.60 -6.39 25.63
CA MET A 807 46.35 -5.21 26.10
C MET A 807 47.66 -5.01 25.32
N ASP A 808 47.55 -4.76 24.02
CA ASP A 808 48.68 -4.51 23.10
C ASP A 808 48.85 -3.02 22.68
N THR A 809 47.86 -2.16 22.97
CA THR A 809 47.96 -0.71 22.75
C THR A 809 48.53 0.00 23.99
N ALA A 810 49.65 0.71 23.82
CA ALA A 810 50.33 1.48 24.87
C ALA A 810 49.41 2.51 25.55
N GLY A 811 49.59 2.74 26.85
CA GLY A 811 48.66 3.51 27.70
C GLY A 811 47.35 2.80 28.08
N SER A 812 47.11 1.56 27.61
CA SER A 812 46.04 0.71 28.14
C SER A 812 46.44 0.07 29.45
N TYR A 813 45.53 -0.01 30.41
CA TYR A 813 45.77 -0.69 31.68
C TYR A 813 44.51 -1.25 32.33
N LEU A 814 44.73 -2.22 33.22
CA LEU A 814 43.81 -2.63 34.28
C LEU A 814 44.49 -2.39 35.63
N ILE A 815 43.80 -1.76 36.57
CA ILE A 815 44.22 -1.72 37.97
C ILE A 815 43.07 -2.20 38.87
N SER A 816 43.37 -3.14 39.78
CA SER A 816 42.39 -3.83 40.60
C SER A 816 42.79 -3.76 42.07
N TYR A 817 41.96 -3.14 42.90
CA TYR A 817 42.19 -2.94 44.33
C TYR A 817 41.31 -3.87 45.16
N ASN A 818 41.91 -4.53 46.16
CA ASN A 818 41.25 -5.47 47.08
C ASN A 818 40.42 -6.55 46.36
N GLN A 819 40.97 -7.05 45.26
CA GLN A 819 40.39 -8.13 44.47
C GLN A 819 40.27 -9.41 45.33
N ASP A 820 39.20 -10.18 45.12
CA ASP A 820 39.01 -11.48 45.76
C ASP A 820 39.04 -11.42 47.30
N THR A 821 38.55 -10.32 47.87
CA THR A 821 38.59 -9.95 49.30
C THR A 821 39.98 -9.77 49.91
N LEU A 822 41.05 -9.74 49.10
CA LEU A 822 42.44 -9.59 49.56
C LEU A 822 42.76 -8.14 49.93
N GLN A 823 42.48 -7.75 51.18
CA GLN A 823 42.77 -6.42 51.72
C GLN A 823 44.26 -6.02 51.56
N GLY A 824 44.50 -4.76 51.18
CA GLY A 824 45.85 -4.24 50.92
C GLY A 824 46.45 -4.69 49.59
N SER A 825 45.75 -5.50 48.79
CA SER A 825 46.23 -5.99 47.50
C SER A 825 45.88 -5.05 46.34
N VAL A 826 46.82 -4.87 45.42
CA VAL A 826 46.68 -4.10 44.20
C VAL A 826 47.27 -4.90 43.04
N GLN A 827 46.46 -5.26 42.06
CA GLN A 827 46.91 -5.98 40.87
C GLN A 827 46.89 -5.05 39.64
N VAL A 828 47.95 -5.08 38.84
CA VAL A 828 48.16 -4.19 37.70
C VAL A 828 48.51 -4.98 36.45
N TRP A 829 47.93 -4.58 35.31
CA TRP A 829 48.27 -5.06 33.96
C TRP A 829 48.45 -3.86 33.04
N GLY A 830 49.37 -3.95 32.07
CA GLY A 830 49.57 -2.92 31.07
C GLY A 830 50.33 -1.69 31.58
N ASP A 831 50.05 -0.54 30.99
CA ASP A 831 50.83 0.70 31.12
C ASP A 831 50.10 1.70 32.03
N TYR A 832 50.27 1.52 33.35
CA TYR A 832 49.54 2.28 34.36
C TYR A 832 50.27 3.58 34.73
N HIS A 833 49.56 4.70 34.59
CA HIS A 833 50.08 6.05 34.86
C HIS A 833 49.46 6.69 36.12
N VAL A 834 50.32 7.20 37.00
CA VAL A 834 49.98 8.12 38.09
C VAL A 834 50.39 9.54 37.68
N GLY A 835 49.42 10.43 37.46
CA GLY A 835 49.69 11.81 37.02
C GLY A 835 48.93 12.23 35.77
N GLN A 836 48.61 11.29 34.88
CA GLN A 836 48.07 11.60 33.56
C GLN A 836 46.68 12.27 33.60
N GLY A 837 46.64 13.57 33.31
CA GLY A 837 45.39 14.32 33.10
C GLY A 837 44.62 14.69 34.38
N GLN A 838 45.25 14.69 35.55
CA GLN A 838 44.68 15.15 36.82
C GLN A 838 45.62 16.15 37.50
N ALA A 839 45.09 17.08 38.29
CA ALA A 839 45.90 18.03 39.05
C ALA A 839 46.43 17.38 40.34
N LEU A 840 47.75 17.22 40.45
CA LEU A 840 48.46 16.71 41.64
C LEU A 840 47.93 15.38 42.22
N PRO A 841 47.66 14.33 41.41
CA PRO A 841 47.14 13.07 41.93
C PRO A 841 48.20 12.35 42.76
N LEU A 842 47.81 11.97 43.97
CA LEU A 842 48.62 11.24 44.94
C LEU A 842 48.12 9.79 45.05
N GLN A 843 48.90 8.84 44.52
CA GLN A 843 48.61 7.42 44.70
C GLN A 843 49.26 6.91 45.99
N LYS A 844 48.46 6.30 46.87
CA LYS A 844 48.91 5.85 48.20
C LYS A 844 48.93 4.34 48.33
N PHE A 845 50.12 3.81 48.58
CA PHE A 845 50.39 2.44 49.01
C PHE A 845 51.07 2.50 50.40
N ASN A 846 50.40 3.20 51.33
CA ASN A 846 50.85 3.45 52.70
C ASN A 846 50.15 2.50 53.68
N TYR A 847 50.91 1.81 54.54
CA TYR A 847 50.41 0.93 55.60
C TYR A 847 49.39 1.61 56.51
N GLY A 848 49.66 2.84 56.97
CA GLY A 848 48.81 3.57 57.92
C GLY A 848 47.52 4.14 57.34
N GLU A 849 47.27 3.95 56.04
CA GLU A 849 46.17 4.58 55.31
C GLU A 849 45.38 3.57 54.46
N LEU A 850 44.23 4.00 53.98
CA LEU A 850 43.38 3.26 53.05
C LEU A 850 43.99 3.30 51.63
N LEU A 851 43.90 2.21 50.87
CA LEU A 851 44.23 2.20 49.43
C LEU A 851 43.35 3.17 48.63
N TYR A 852 42.06 3.26 49.01
CA TYR A 852 41.15 4.29 48.53
C TYR A 852 40.13 4.62 49.63
N VAL A 853 39.83 5.91 49.76
CA VAL A 853 38.74 6.41 50.60
C VAL A 853 37.38 6.07 49.97
N SER A 854 36.33 6.16 50.77
CA SER A 854 34.96 6.15 50.27
C SER A 854 34.72 7.34 49.35
N THR A 855 33.85 7.16 48.37
CA THR A 855 33.49 8.21 47.40
C THR A 855 32.05 8.00 46.96
N ALA A 856 31.33 9.05 46.59
CA ALA A 856 30.12 8.91 45.79
C ALA A 856 30.39 9.31 44.34
N THR A 857 29.65 8.72 43.40
CA THR A 857 29.64 9.18 42.02
C THR A 857 28.94 10.53 41.92
N LEU A 858 29.21 11.25 40.84
CA LEU A 858 28.32 12.32 40.41
C LEU A 858 26.89 11.78 40.26
N PRO A 859 25.87 12.48 40.77
CA PRO A 859 24.49 12.08 40.55
C PRO A 859 24.08 12.29 39.09
N ASN A 860 23.65 11.19 38.48
CA ASN A 860 22.87 11.19 37.28
C ASN A 860 21.43 11.63 37.61
N SER A 861 20.69 12.20 36.66
CA SER A 861 19.37 12.78 36.93
C SER A 861 18.37 12.55 35.80
N THR A 862 17.23 11.96 36.13
CA THR A 862 16.03 11.86 35.27
C THR A 862 15.09 13.01 35.64
N LEU A 863 15.43 14.24 35.20
CA LEU A 863 14.63 15.44 35.50
C LEU A 863 13.64 15.76 34.38
N LYS A 864 12.42 16.13 34.78
CA LYS A 864 11.41 16.82 33.98
C LYS A 864 11.51 18.33 34.18
N GLY A 865 11.85 18.75 35.40
CA GLY A 865 11.99 20.14 35.84
C GLY A 865 13.40 20.72 35.73
N THR A 866 13.63 21.79 36.49
CA THR A 866 14.97 22.34 36.75
C THR A 866 15.42 21.90 38.14
N GLY A 867 16.72 21.61 38.33
CA GLY A 867 17.19 21.16 39.64
C GLY A 867 18.56 20.51 39.62
N SER A 868 19.11 20.27 40.81
CA SER A 868 20.37 19.55 41.01
C SER A 868 20.51 19.08 42.46
N ILE A 869 21.49 18.23 42.69
CA ILE A 869 21.88 17.72 44.01
C ILE A 869 23.36 18.05 44.18
N SER A 870 23.76 18.48 45.38
CA SER A 870 25.18 18.69 45.69
C SER A 870 25.96 17.39 45.51
N TYR A 871 27.26 17.47 45.18
CA TYR A 871 28.13 16.30 45.18
C TYR A 871 27.97 15.53 46.51
N PRO A 872 27.55 14.26 46.49
CA PRO A 872 27.37 13.52 47.73
C PRO A 872 28.73 13.28 48.38
N THR A 873 28.81 13.51 49.68
CA THR A 873 30.00 13.26 50.50
C THR A 873 29.81 11.98 51.30
N THR A 874 30.92 11.37 51.73
CA THR A 874 30.94 10.02 52.32
C THR A 874 31.80 9.98 53.58
N GLU A 875 31.64 8.93 54.40
CA GLU A 875 32.40 8.72 55.64
C GLU A 875 32.98 7.31 55.63
N ASP A 876 34.31 7.20 55.60
CA ASP A 876 35.05 5.95 55.32
C ASP A 876 34.68 4.77 56.23
N GLY A 877 34.29 5.04 57.46
CA GLY A 877 33.90 4.04 58.46
C GLY A 877 32.44 3.58 58.41
N LYS A 878 31.61 4.14 57.51
CA LYS A 878 30.17 3.84 57.41
C LYS A 878 29.68 3.59 55.99
N THR A 879 30.33 4.20 54.98
CA THR A 879 29.84 4.14 53.60
C THR A 879 30.01 2.75 53.01
N LEU A 880 28.91 2.19 52.51
CA LEU A 880 28.88 0.94 51.75
C LEU A 880 28.83 1.21 50.25
N THR A 881 29.13 0.19 49.44
CA THR A 881 28.90 0.27 47.99
C THR A 881 27.43 -0.01 47.67
N GLU A 882 26.62 1.04 47.49
CA GLU A 882 25.17 0.97 47.32
C GLU A 882 24.72 1.89 46.17
N LEU A 883 23.69 1.50 45.43
CA LEU A 883 22.95 2.40 44.54
C LEU A 883 22.01 3.25 45.40
N TRP A 884 21.93 4.55 45.12
CA TRP A 884 21.02 5.50 45.75
C TRP A 884 19.99 6.00 44.73
N GLU A 885 18.76 6.16 45.18
CA GLU A 885 17.65 6.81 44.48
C GLU A 885 17.13 7.95 45.36
N VAL A 886 17.13 9.18 44.83
CA VAL A 886 16.52 10.36 45.46
C VAL A 886 15.40 10.86 44.55
N ARG A 887 14.15 10.50 44.88
CA ARG A 887 12.96 10.68 44.03
C ARG A 887 12.00 11.70 44.61
N CYS A 888 11.65 12.72 43.85
CA CYS A 888 10.63 13.70 44.18
C CYS A 888 9.27 13.02 44.37
N ILE A 889 8.72 13.09 45.58
CA ILE A 889 7.42 12.53 45.97
C ILE A 889 6.35 13.62 46.16
N ASN A 890 6.77 14.88 46.32
CA ASN A 890 5.89 16.03 46.42
C ASN A 890 6.55 17.24 45.76
N ALA A 891 6.01 17.68 44.62
CA ALA A 891 6.46 18.87 43.90
C ALA A 891 5.64 20.08 44.37
N ALA A 892 6.27 20.96 45.16
CA ALA A 892 5.64 22.11 45.80
C ALA A 892 6.62 23.29 45.84
N ALA A 893 6.23 24.41 46.47
CA ALA A 893 7.12 25.58 46.65
C ALA A 893 8.40 25.27 47.46
N THR A 894 8.40 24.15 48.20
CA THR A 894 9.58 23.44 48.69
C THR A 894 9.31 21.95 48.53
N SER A 895 9.98 21.30 47.58
CA SER A 895 9.76 19.90 47.21
C SER A 895 10.31 18.92 48.24
N GLU A 896 9.67 17.76 48.34
CA GLU A 896 10.10 16.64 49.18
C GLU A 896 10.47 15.42 48.33
N PHE A 897 11.55 14.75 48.72
CA PHE A 897 12.12 13.59 48.04
C PHE A 897 12.19 12.40 48.99
N SER A 898 11.78 11.22 48.52
CA SER A 898 12.15 9.95 49.15
C SER A 898 13.61 9.62 48.86
N VAL A 899 14.30 9.05 49.84
CA VAL A 899 15.70 8.60 49.73
C VAL A 899 15.74 7.10 49.97
N LYS A 900 16.14 6.35 48.95
CA LYS A 900 16.28 4.88 48.99
C LYS A 900 17.67 4.47 48.57
N ARG A 901 18.12 3.32 49.06
CA ARG A 901 19.44 2.76 48.73
C ARG A 901 19.52 1.25 48.90
N GLY A 902 20.48 0.60 48.26
CA GLY A 902 20.74 -0.82 48.52
C GLY A 902 21.73 -1.51 47.59
N THR A 903 21.91 -2.80 47.89
CA THR A 903 22.61 -3.79 47.07
C THR A 903 21.60 -4.82 46.55
N GLY A 904 21.78 -5.29 45.31
CA GLY A 904 20.83 -6.18 44.65
C GLY A 904 19.61 -5.46 44.05
N THR A 905 18.58 -6.22 43.68
CA THR A 905 17.45 -5.77 42.85
C THR A 905 16.38 -4.94 43.58
N VAL A 906 16.51 -4.74 44.90
CA VAL A 906 15.55 -4.01 45.73
C VAL A 906 16.25 -2.90 46.51
N LEU A 907 15.73 -1.67 46.39
CA LEU A 907 16.17 -0.52 47.19
C LEU A 907 15.33 -0.43 48.47
N TYR A 908 15.99 -0.16 49.59
CA TYR A 908 15.39 0.03 50.91
C TYR A 908 15.30 1.52 51.22
N ASP A 909 14.28 1.95 51.95
CA ASP A 909 14.19 3.33 52.45
C ASP A 909 15.35 3.60 53.43
N ASP A 910 15.95 4.80 53.35
CA ASP A 910 16.97 5.22 54.30
C ASP A 910 16.37 5.73 55.62
N THR A 911 17.20 6.20 56.56
CA THR A 911 16.75 6.79 57.82
C THR A 911 17.52 8.10 58.10
N PRO A 912 16.87 9.27 58.04
CA PRO A 912 15.46 9.49 57.66
C PRO A 912 15.20 9.16 56.18
N GLY A 913 14.03 8.57 55.87
CA GLY A 913 13.71 8.12 54.51
C GLY A 913 13.35 9.21 53.50
N THR A 914 13.41 10.49 53.91
CA THR A 914 13.11 11.65 53.06
C THR A 914 14.12 12.78 53.22
N VAL A 915 14.07 13.74 52.29
CA VAL A 915 14.78 15.02 52.33
C VAL A 915 13.91 16.11 51.70
N THR A 916 13.94 17.30 52.28
CA THR A 916 13.32 18.52 51.72
C THR A 916 14.39 19.32 50.96
N GLU A 917 14.04 19.91 49.82
CA GLU A 917 14.98 20.77 49.09
C GLU A 917 15.55 21.90 49.94
N GLY A 918 16.81 22.26 49.71
CA GLY A 918 17.55 23.26 50.49
C GLY A 918 18.10 22.77 51.83
N PHE A 919 17.70 21.58 52.31
CA PHE A 919 18.20 21.00 53.57
C PHE A 919 19.19 19.85 53.32
N GLU A 920 20.23 19.73 54.16
CA GLU A 920 21.18 18.61 54.09
C GLU A 920 20.51 17.32 54.60
N HIS A 921 20.48 16.31 53.74
CA HIS A 921 20.24 14.93 54.13
C HIS A 921 21.52 14.32 54.70
N ILE A 922 21.43 13.72 55.88
CA ILE A 922 22.52 12.99 56.52
C ILE A 922 22.07 11.55 56.79
N SER A 923 22.60 10.61 56.00
CA SER A 923 22.41 9.19 56.27
C SER A 923 23.32 8.74 57.40
N ASN A 924 22.83 8.77 58.63
CA ASN A 924 23.64 8.39 59.81
C ASN A 924 24.15 6.93 59.75
N ASN A 925 23.41 6.05 59.05
CA ASN A 925 23.73 4.63 58.89
C ASN A 925 24.72 4.31 57.75
N ARG A 926 25.04 5.30 56.89
CA ARG A 926 26.02 5.16 55.79
C ARG A 926 27.05 6.26 55.73
N GLY A 927 26.93 7.31 56.55
CA GLY A 927 27.78 8.49 56.49
C GLY A 927 27.74 9.23 55.16
N VAL A 928 26.68 9.05 54.37
CA VAL A 928 26.48 9.74 53.10
C VAL A 928 25.69 11.02 53.35
N LYS A 929 26.13 12.13 52.77
CA LYS A 929 25.45 13.43 52.90
C LYS A 929 25.31 14.15 51.57
N PHE A 930 24.17 14.78 51.36
CA PHE A 930 23.89 15.60 50.18
C PHE A 930 22.74 16.57 50.46
N THR A 931 22.67 17.64 49.68
CA THR A 931 21.56 18.59 49.67
C THR A 931 20.95 18.62 48.28
N VAL A 932 19.67 18.31 48.16
CA VAL A 932 18.91 18.61 46.95
C VAL A 932 18.75 20.12 46.86
N GLN A 933 19.29 20.75 45.83
CA GLN A 933 19.28 22.21 45.66
C GLN A 933 17.87 22.68 45.29
N THR A 934 17.55 23.95 45.53
CA THR A 934 16.29 24.56 45.06
C THR A 934 16.16 24.44 43.54
N GLY A 935 14.96 24.13 43.04
CA GLY A 935 14.67 23.95 41.62
C GLY A 935 13.18 23.72 41.33
N ASP A 936 12.77 23.85 40.07
CA ASP A 936 11.39 23.65 39.62
C ASP A 936 11.09 22.15 39.40
N TYR A 937 11.20 21.34 40.46
CA TYR A 937 11.01 19.89 40.37
C TYR A 937 9.59 19.48 40.00
N GLN A 938 9.47 18.32 39.34
CA GLN A 938 8.20 17.66 39.09
C GLN A 938 8.11 16.30 39.81
N LEU A 939 6.89 15.79 39.97
CA LEU A 939 6.66 14.47 40.58
C LEU A 939 7.37 13.36 39.78
N ASP A 940 8.01 12.42 40.47
CA ASP A 940 8.95 11.42 39.95
C ASP A 940 10.20 11.97 39.25
N ASP A 941 10.62 13.23 39.48
CA ASP A 941 12.01 13.63 39.17
C ASP A 941 12.97 12.84 40.06
N VAL A 942 14.04 12.27 39.49
CA VAL A 942 14.92 11.34 40.21
C VAL A 942 16.40 11.68 40.02
N PHE A 943 17.18 11.60 41.09
CA PHE A 943 18.64 11.50 41.05
C PHE A 943 19.10 10.09 41.42
N TYR A 944 20.08 9.58 40.68
CA TYR A 944 20.75 8.31 40.97
C TYR A 944 22.25 8.51 41.11
N PHE A 945 22.85 7.94 42.15
CA PHE A 945 24.30 7.88 42.31
C PHE A 945 24.69 6.57 42.99
N VAL A 946 25.96 6.20 42.87
CA VAL A 946 26.53 5.05 43.57
C VAL A 946 27.45 5.57 44.66
N SER A 947 27.21 5.20 45.91
CA SER A 947 28.26 5.30 46.92
C SER A 947 29.22 4.12 46.74
N ILE A 948 30.50 4.34 46.99
CA ILE A 948 31.57 3.36 46.96
C ILE A 948 32.18 3.33 48.35
N SER A 949 32.19 2.15 48.98
CA SER A 949 32.82 1.95 50.28
C SER A 949 34.31 2.28 50.23
N SER A 950 34.90 2.62 51.38
CA SER A 950 36.36 2.68 51.48
C SER A 950 36.99 1.29 51.27
N SER A 951 38.32 1.25 51.07
CA SER A 951 39.05 -0.01 50.91
C SER A 951 39.07 -0.89 52.18
N GLY A 952 38.75 -0.33 53.35
CA GLY A 952 38.65 -1.05 54.63
C GLY A 952 39.97 -1.65 55.14
N ASP A 953 41.11 -1.23 54.60
CA ASP A 953 42.42 -1.89 54.77
C ASP A 953 43.49 -1.01 55.44
N GLN A 954 43.06 -0.07 56.29
CA GLN A 954 43.96 0.76 57.08
C GLN A 954 44.77 -0.12 58.06
N ASN A 955 46.07 0.13 58.19
CA ASN A 955 47.02 -0.67 58.99
C ASN A 955 47.20 -2.12 58.47
N ILE A 956 46.93 -2.37 57.19
CA ILE A 956 47.23 -3.63 56.49
C ILE A 956 48.45 -3.42 55.58
N GLN A 957 49.29 -4.46 55.44
CA GLN A 957 50.42 -4.46 54.52
C GLN A 957 49.93 -4.23 53.08
N LYS A 958 50.51 -3.25 52.39
CA LYS A 958 50.17 -3.00 50.98
C LYS A 958 51.05 -3.84 50.06
N LYS A 959 50.43 -4.55 49.11
CA LYS A 959 51.09 -5.42 48.13
C LYS A 959 50.64 -5.04 46.72
N ILE A 960 51.58 -4.62 45.89
CA ILE A 960 51.38 -4.28 44.49
C ILE A 960 51.94 -5.42 43.64
N GLU A 961 51.09 -6.06 42.85
CA GLU A 961 51.40 -7.21 42.03
C GLU A 961 51.21 -6.87 40.54
N PHE A 962 52.30 -6.92 39.78
CA PHE A 962 52.28 -6.68 38.34
C PHE A 962 52.12 -8.01 37.60
N ASN A 963 51.00 -8.17 36.92
CA ASN A 963 50.75 -9.29 36.02
C ASN A 963 51.36 -9.01 34.64
N ASP A 964 51.47 -10.02 33.79
CA ASP A 964 52.02 -9.83 32.44
C ASP A 964 50.98 -9.30 31.43
N SER A 965 51.44 -8.66 30.36
CA SER A 965 50.61 -8.14 29.27
C SER A 965 51.41 -7.99 27.97
N PRO A 966 50.78 -8.00 26.77
CA PRO A 966 51.49 -7.89 25.49
C PRO A 966 52.42 -6.67 25.35
N ILE A 967 52.06 -5.51 25.93
CA ILE A 967 52.93 -4.30 25.97
C ILE A 967 54.03 -4.34 27.04
N GLY A 968 54.04 -5.36 27.89
CA GLY A 968 54.79 -5.42 29.14
C GLY A 968 54.24 -4.44 30.18
N THR A 969 54.10 -4.91 31.42
CA THR A 969 53.44 -4.13 32.48
C THR A 969 54.39 -3.12 33.12
N LYS A 970 53.88 -1.88 33.32
CA LYS A 970 54.65 -0.72 33.76
C LYS A 970 53.86 0.12 34.77
N LEU A 971 54.59 0.72 35.70
CA LEU A 971 54.14 1.80 36.55
C LEU A 971 54.92 3.06 36.16
N THR A 972 54.21 4.06 35.64
CA THR A 972 54.76 5.36 35.27
C THR A 972 54.21 6.42 36.22
N VAL A 973 55.08 7.23 36.83
CA VAL A 973 54.69 8.44 37.58
C VAL A 973 55.06 9.66 36.74
N ASP A 974 54.06 10.31 36.18
CA ASP A 974 54.23 11.51 35.34
C ASP A 974 54.65 12.72 36.20
N THR A 975 55.20 13.77 35.59
CA THR A 975 55.81 14.93 36.29
C THR A 975 54.92 15.59 37.36
N ALA A 976 53.60 15.55 37.20
CA ALA A 976 52.63 16.12 38.16
C ALA A 976 52.10 15.09 39.18
N GLY A 977 52.40 13.80 39.02
CA GLY A 977 51.96 12.73 39.92
C GLY A 977 52.87 12.56 41.13
N THR A 978 52.31 12.04 42.22
CA THR A 978 53.07 11.60 43.40
C THR A 978 52.69 10.18 43.76
N ILE A 979 53.68 9.35 44.12
CA ILE A 979 53.44 8.01 44.66
C ILE A 979 54.05 7.85 46.07
N GLN A 980 53.25 7.30 46.99
CA GLN A 980 53.69 6.92 48.33
C GLN A 980 53.72 5.40 48.47
N MET A 981 54.85 4.85 48.92
CA MET A 981 55.03 3.42 49.21
C MET A 981 55.64 3.26 50.61
N ILE A 982 54.84 3.55 51.63
CA ILE A 982 55.27 3.71 53.02
C ILE A 982 54.81 2.50 53.85
N GLY A 983 55.75 1.67 54.28
CA GLY A 983 55.50 0.52 55.16
C GLY A 983 56.00 0.73 56.58
N THR A 984 55.96 -0.35 57.36
CA THR A 984 56.66 -0.46 58.65
C THR A 984 57.74 -1.55 58.58
N PRO A 985 58.72 -1.61 59.51
CA PRO A 985 59.74 -2.67 59.50
C PRO A 985 59.16 -4.09 59.55
N ALA A 986 57.99 -4.28 60.17
CA ALA A 986 57.29 -5.57 60.21
C ALA A 986 56.40 -5.80 58.97
N ASN A 987 55.77 -4.74 58.46
CA ASN A 987 54.85 -4.77 57.32
C ASN A 987 55.32 -3.79 56.22
N PRO A 988 56.39 -4.11 55.48
CA PRO A 988 56.88 -3.25 54.41
C PRO A 988 55.91 -3.19 53.22
N THR A 989 55.85 -2.09 52.49
CA THR A 989 55.08 -2.04 51.23
C THR A 989 55.81 -2.88 50.17
N ILE A 990 55.11 -3.87 49.61
CA ILE A 990 55.66 -4.82 48.63
C ILE A 990 55.27 -4.39 47.22
N SER A 991 56.21 -4.43 46.29
CA SER A 991 56.02 -4.22 44.86
C SER A 991 56.72 -5.35 44.11
N THR A 992 55.98 -6.19 43.37
CA THR A 992 56.52 -7.42 42.77
C THR A 992 55.79 -7.82 41.49
N SER A 993 56.44 -8.62 40.63
CA SER A 993 55.70 -9.39 39.62
C SER A 993 54.85 -10.47 40.28
N ALA A 994 53.64 -10.68 39.75
CA ALA A 994 52.73 -11.78 40.07
C ALA A 994 53.12 -13.08 39.33
N VAL A 995 53.75 -12.96 38.16
CA VAL A 995 54.05 -14.09 37.27
C VAL A 995 55.53 -14.45 37.38
N ALA A 996 55.81 -15.74 37.60
CA ALA A 996 57.17 -16.24 37.76
C ALA A 996 57.99 -16.04 36.47
N GLY A 997 59.13 -15.37 36.58
CA GLY A 997 60.03 -15.13 35.44
C GLY A 997 59.69 -13.91 34.58
N THR A 998 58.62 -13.18 34.87
CA THR A 998 58.35 -11.87 34.24
C THR A 998 58.79 -10.72 35.15
N TYR A 999 58.98 -9.55 34.54
CA TYR A 999 59.56 -8.38 35.18
C TYR A 999 58.86 -7.10 34.73
N TYR A 1000 58.57 -6.19 35.67
CA TYR A 1000 57.85 -4.94 35.39
C TYR A 1000 58.79 -3.74 35.30
N GLY A 1001 58.34 -2.68 34.63
CA GLY A 1001 59.03 -1.38 34.62
C GLY A 1001 58.49 -0.43 35.70
N PHE A 1002 59.37 0.28 36.40
CA PHE A 1002 58.99 1.40 37.27
C PHE A 1002 59.75 2.65 36.84
N ILE A 1003 59.01 3.60 36.26
CA ILE A 1003 59.52 4.86 35.71
C ILE A 1003 58.89 6.01 36.50
N THR A 1004 59.69 7.01 36.88
CA THR A 1004 59.18 8.24 37.48
C THR A 1004 59.85 9.49 36.89
N SER A 1005 59.00 10.48 36.64
CA SER A 1005 59.32 11.87 36.33
C SER A 1005 58.70 12.85 37.33
N GLY A 1006 57.71 12.39 38.11
CA GLY A 1006 57.10 13.11 39.23
C GLY A 1006 57.74 12.78 40.57
N ALA A 1007 56.94 12.77 41.64
CA ALA A 1007 57.44 12.58 43.00
C ALA A 1007 57.31 11.14 43.51
N ILE A 1008 58.32 10.66 44.23
CA ILE A 1008 58.33 9.35 44.89
C ILE A 1008 58.72 9.48 46.37
N ASN A 1009 57.94 8.87 47.24
CA ASN A 1009 58.20 8.75 48.67
C ASN A 1009 58.01 7.28 49.09
N ALA A 1010 59.10 6.57 49.36
CA ALA A 1010 59.05 5.18 49.80
C ALA A 1010 59.93 4.97 51.04
N SER A 1011 59.39 4.33 52.06
CA SER A 1011 60.12 3.95 53.26
C SER A 1011 59.64 2.60 53.78
N ASN A 1012 60.56 1.75 54.25
CA ASN A 1012 60.27 0.35 54.59
C ASN A 1012 59.53 -0.37 53.44
N TYR A 1013 60.20 -0.55 52.30
CA TYR A 1013 59.62 -1.13 51.11
C TYR A 1013 60.42 -2.34 50.61
N LYS A 1014 59.77 -3.22 49.82
CA LYS A 1014 60.44 -4.28 49.06
C LYS A 1014 60.02 -4.19 47.59
N PHE A 1015 60.99 -3.97 46.70
CA PHE A 1015 60.81 -4.11 45.25
C PHE A 1015 61.46 -5.42 44.78
N SER A 1016 60.74 -6.23 44.02
CA SER A 1016 61.28 -7.45 43.43
C SER A 1016 60.78 -7.71 42.01
N ASN A 1017 61.59 -8.35 41.17
CA ASN A 1017 61.26 -8.57 39.75
C ASN A 1017 61.05 -7.26 38.96
N LEU A 1018 61.87 -6.24 39.21
CA LEU A 1018 62.04 -5.14 38.27
C LEU A 1018 62.84 -5.60 37.04
N ASN A 1019 62.55 -5.01 35.88
CA ASN A 1019 63.33 -5.21 34.66
C ASN A 1019 64.74 -4.59 34.79
N SER A 1020 65.58 -4.75 33.76
CA SER A 1020 66.99 -4.31 33.78
C SER A 1020 67.23 -2.81 33.97
N GLU A 1021 66.20 -1.96 33.79
CA GLU A 1021 66.28 -0.51 34.09
C GLU A 1021 66.18 -0.21 35.59
N GLY A 1022 65.63 -1.13 36.40
CA GLY A 1022 65.36 -0.93 37.83
C GLY A 1022 64.29 0.14 38.08
N LEU A 1023 64.45 0.91 39.15
CA LEU A 1023 63.72 2.17 39.34
C LEU A 1023 64.37 3.27 38.50
N ARG A 1024 63.68 3.76 37.47
CA ARG A 1024 64.20 4.75 36.54
C ARG A 1024 63.67 6.16 36.83
N LEU A 1025 64.58 7.09 37.14
CA LEU A 1025 64.32 8.52 37.30
C LEU A 1025 64.63 9.23 35.97
N GLN A 1026 63.61 9.82 35.33
CA GLN A 1026 63.68 10.22 33.92
C GLN A 1026 63.74 11.73 33.66
N TYR A 1027 63.38 12.58 34.64
CA TYR A 1027 63.25 14.03 34.40
C TYR A 1027 63.96 14.90 35.45
N ALA A 1028 64.42 16.08 35.03
CA ALA A 1028 65.16 17.03 35.87
C ALA A 1028 64.37 17.55 37.09
N GLY A 1029 63.03 17.48 37.04
CA GLY A 1029 62.11 17.83 38.14
C GLY A 1029 61.60 16.65 38.98
N THR A 1030 62.16 15.44 38.82
CA THR A 1030 61.75 14.26 39.61
C THR A 1030 62.06 14.52 41.10
N THR A 1031 61.02 14.61 41.94
CA THR A 1031 61.20 14.89 43.38
C THR A 1031 61.24 13.60 44.18
N VAL A 1032 62.44 13.11 44.49
CA VAL A 1032 62.62 12.01 45.46
C VAL A 1032 62.49 12.61 46.87
N VAL A 1033 61.49 12.19 47.64
CA VAL A 1033 61.22 12.72 48.99
C VAL A 1033 61.88 11.83 50.05
N ASP A 1034 61.71 10.52 49.94
CA ASP A 1034 62.40 9.50 50.74
C ASP A 1034 62.53 8.19 49.94
N LEU A 1035 63.63 7.47 50.15
CA LEU A 1035 63.90 6.11 49.64
C LEU A 1035 64.66 5.30 50.71
N SER A 1036 64.19 5.36 51.96
CA SER A 1036 64.84 4.77 53.13
C SER A 1036 64.39 3.34 53.45
N SER A 1037 65.26 2.57 54.11
CA SER A 1037 64.96 1.22 54.62
C SER A 1037 64.38 0.26 53.58
N GLY A 1038 64.84 0.38 52.33
CA GLY A 1038 64.33 -0.36 51.18
C GLY A 1038 65.11 -1.65 50.89
N THR A 1039 64.43 -2.66 50.35
CA THR A 1039 65.06 -3.87 49.78
C THR A 1039 64.77 -4.00 48.29
N PHE A 1040 65.83 -4.24 47.50
CA PHE A 1040 65.71 -4.70 46.12
C PHE A 1040 66.16 -6.18 46.02
N ASP A 1041 65.38 -7.00 45.31
CA ASP A 1041 65.56 -8.45 45.23
C ASP A 1041 65.19 -8.97 43.82
N ASN A 1042 65.97 -9.91 43.26
CA ASN A 1042 65.66 -10.58 41.98
C ASN A 1042 65.34 -9.64 40.78
N ILE A 1043 66.33 -8.87 40.31
CA ILE A 1043 66.23 -8.05 39.07
C ILE A 1043 66.81 -8.83 37.87
N GLN A 1044 66.19 -8.76 36.69
CA GLN A 1044 66.70 -9.51 35.52
C GLN A 1044 67.91 -8.86 34.84
N ASP A 1045 68.76 -9.73 34.33
CA ASP A 1045 69.86 -9.49 33.41
C ASP A 1045 69.61 -10.31 32.13
N SER A 1046 69.62 -9.65 30.97
CA SER A 1046 69.82 -10.27 29.65
C SER A 1046 70.97 -9.62 28.86
N ALA A 1047 71.72 -8.71 29.48
CA ALA A 1047 72.69 -7.81 28.82
C ALA A 1047 73.88 -7.34 29.68
N GLY A 1048 74.03 -7.82 30.92
CA GLY A 1048 75.14 -7.53 31.84
C GLY A 1048 75.01 -6.28 32.72
N ASP A 1049 74.08 -5.36 32.39
CA ASP A 1049 73.90 -4.07 33.09
C ASP A 1049 72.65 -4.04 33.99
N SER A 1050 72.69 -4.70 35.15
CA SER A 1050 71.65 -4.56 36.18
C SER A 1050 71.80 -3.25 36.97
N SER A 1051 70.94 -2.27 36.71
CA SER A 1051 70.82 -1.05 37.51
C SER A 1051 69.67 -1.19 38.52
N TYR A 1052 69.92 -0.96 39.81
CA TYR A 1052 68.85 -0.99 40.84
C TYR A 1052 68.04 0.31 40.84
N ILE A 1053 68.75 1.44 40.72
CA ILE A 1053 68.20 2.77 40.52
C ILE A 1053 68.99 3.40 39.37
N ARG A 1054 68.31 3.88 38.33
CA ARG A 1054 68.91 4.57 37.19
C ARG A 1054 68.47 6.03 37.19
N ALA A 1055 69.42 6.94 37.37
CA ALA A 1055 69.21 8.37 37.27
C ALA A 1055 69.62 8.88 35.89
N SER A 1056 68.69 9.49 35.15
CA SER A 1056 68.96 10.13 33.86
C SER A 1056 68.47 11.58 33.88
N ALA A 1057 69.34 12.51 33.45
CA ALA A 1057 69.05 13.95 33.35
C ALA A 1057 68.51 14.62 34.64
N LEU A 1058 69.03 14.25 35.81
CA LEU A 1058 68.74 14.99 37.05
C LEU A 1058 69.43 16.37 37.04
N ALA A 1059 68.69 17.42 37.41
CA ALA A 1059 69.30 18.70 37.80
C ALA A 1059 69.81 18.64 39.25
N SER A 1060 70.58 19.66 39.66
CA SER A 1060 71.25 19.76 40.97
C SER A 1060 70.33 19.84 42.21
N ALA A 1061 69.01 19.67 42.04
CA ALA A 1061 68.00 19.76 43.10
C ALA A 1061 67.39 18.40 43.51
N ALA A 1062 67.83 17.28 42.92
CA ALA A 1062 67.39 15.94 43.32
C ALA A 1062 67.97 15.55 44.69
N THR A 1063 67.24 15.90 45.76
CA THR A 1063 67.69 15.78 47.15
C THR A 1063 67.39 14.39 47.72
N PHE A 1064 68.39 13.52 47.84
CA PHE A 1064 68.26 12.28 48.60
C PHE A 1064 68.39 12.58 50.10
N THR A 1065 67.27 12.79 50.79
CA THR A 1065 67.25 13.15 52.23
C THR A 1065 67.75 11.99 53.12
N THR A 1066 67.40 10.75 52.78
CA THR A 1066 67.87 9.51 53.42
C THR A 1066 67.83 8.35 52.42
N ALA A 1067 68.88 7.52 52.39
CA ALA A 1067 68.93 6.33 51.54
C ALA A 1067 69.71 5.19 52.22
N TYR A 1068 68.99 4.26 52.84
CA TYR A 1068 69.54 3.02 53.41
C TYR A 1068 68.96 1.83 52.64
N LEU A 1069 69.80 1.15 51.85
CA LEU A 1069 69.37 0.11 50.92
C LEU A 1069 70.00 -1.25 51.27
N THR A 1070 69.16 -2.29 51.35
CA THR A 1070 69.61 -3.68 51.41
C THR A 1070 69.43 -4.34 50.04
N ILE A 1071 70.52 -4.83 49.45
CA ILE A 1071 70.49 -5.51 48.14
C ILE A 1071 70.75 -7.01 48.35
N ARG A 1072 69.92 -7.88 47.76
CA ARG A 1072 70.06 -9.35 47.87
C ARG A 1072 70.13 -9.98 46.48
N ARG A 1073 70.88 -11.08 46.36
CA ARG A 1073 71.15 -11.84 45.10
C ARG A 1073 71.77 -10.98 43.99
N VAL A 1074 73.02 -10.56 44.19
CA VAL A 1074 73.72 -9.55 43.37
C VAL A 1074 74.83 -10.16 42.51
N ARG A 1075 75.01 -9.70 41.25
CA ARG A 1075 76.22 -9.95 40.44
C ARG A 1075 77.15 -8.72 40.33
N ARG A 1076 76.61 -7.49 40.24
CA ARG A 1076 77.35 -6.21 40.35
C ARG A 1076 76.45 -5.12 40.95
N ILE A 1077 77.07 -4.07 41.49
CA ILE A 1077 76.41 -2.82 41.89
C ILE A 1077 76.93 -1.71 40.96
N ILE A 1078 76.02 -0.99 40.31
CA ILE A 1078 76.34 0.11 39.39
C ILE A 1078 75.39 1.27 39.70
N MET A 1079 75.92 2.35 40.32
CA MET A 1079 75.28 3.67 40.37
C MET A 1079 75.91 4.55 39.29
N LEU A 1080 75.27 4.70 38.14
CA LEU A 1080 75.76 5.57 37.07
C LEU A 1080 75.12 6.96 37.15
N ARG A 1081 75.89 7.93 37.65
CA ARG A 1081 75.67 9.34 37.34
C ARG A 1081 76.27 9.62 35.96
N ARG A 1082 75.43 9.77 34.94
CA ARG A 1082 75.90 10.11 33.59
C ARG A 1082 75.77 11.62 33.32
N THR A 1083 76.78 12.39 33.75
CA THR A 1083 77.58 13.30 32.90
C THR A 1083 78.61 14.04 33.75
N ASP A 1084 79.64 14.56 33.08
CA ASP A 1084 80.81 15.23 33.63
C ASP A 1084 80.50 16.38 34.59
N ARG A 1085 81.40 16.53 35.59
CA ARG A 1085 81.46 17.50 36.70
C ARG A 1085 80.66 17.14 37.97
N GLU A 1086 81.43 17.25 39.05
CA GLU A 1086 81.25 17.07 40.51
C GLU A 1086 79.84 16.97 41.09
#